data_AF-A0A6H1NFY9-F1
#
_entry.id   AF-A0A6H1NFY9-F1
#
_cell.length_a   1.000
_cell.length_b   1.000
_cell.length_c   1.000
_cell.angle_alpha   90.00
_cell.angle_beta   90.00
_cell.angle_gamma   90.00
#
_symmetry.space_group_name_H-M   'P 1'
#
loop_
_entity.id
_entity.type
_entity.pdbx_description
1 polymer ?
#
loop_
_entity_poly.entity_id
_entity_poly.type
_entity_poly.pdbx_seq_one_letter_code
_entity_poly.pdbx_strand_id
1 'polypeptide(L)'
;MTAASSVPAVAVSAIHLACSLGDTPEAVWAGIEGAVRGLTPRGPRHLCGQLARPDGAEELDAALRLAVHHATGAWAASGLARSALAPDRVAVVLGTTDWGAPDFRHHLDDHRDRALARPHTAADAIAGALGLTGPRAVFVNGCVASACALGHAADLVRTGRADAVLVGGLNLLDDSVLAAFDSWRALDRAGCSPYRRSAGTSLGEGVAFLVLEPAGRAGMNPLGYLLGHALTGDAHHITAPHPDGEGLARAIRAALADAGIGPELIGYVNGHGTGTRANDIAELRALGSVFDVRPPVSSIKSQTGHTLGASGALEAAVTVLALRHHTLPGDPAPARGGPLASVVGDGRDIAAGAARPAPGLEYALSTSAGFGGQNAALVFGAVAPGRREYPGGGEVLVTGAGVVHPWATGRAAFLAALRTAGPAIPEAEVADAELAPYIPPADWPRLDPFGRLVTAAARLAEADAGPGTCLDPARIGLVLATASGPVTTHNAMAELHAQGLAPSPVLAPNAVAGVHAGHAAVALNARGPTVVLSAGDASGLLALGQAADLVRAGRADVVYVIAADEAAPALRAGFAHHGLLAKETGRPYDVDADGGVLTPAAVALVLESAEHADRRGAKVLGRTLGHTGAGAAVGPGGVEESGATLARCLADAARRSGITPDDLPHLYGTSWGHPATDAAEARALAHFPGLLDQHLRRHRIHPGSGRVAHDTGRPRSLLRPGPRATPPHRDPAPAHGTLLRLRAGPTHGRPGHRHQPGWDLRGRCRTSPLGTPRRAPAPAPSESRTPSEKGAVSP
;
A
#
# COMPACT_ATOMS: atom_id res chain seq x y z
N MET A 1 14.38 28.26 10.16
CA MET A 1 14.42 27.96 8.71
C MET A 1 15.69 27.16 8.43
N THR A 2 15.58 25.84 8.25
CA THR A 2 16.66 25.04 7.66
C THR A 2 16.70 25.37 6.16
N ALA A 3 17.87 25.72 5.65
CA ALA A 3 18.04 26.11 4.25
C ALA A 3 17.65 24.96 3.31
N ALA A 4 17.01 25.29 2.18
CA ALA A 4 16.76 24.32 1.13
C ALA A 4 18.08 23.68 0.69
N SER A 5 18.09 22.36 0.53
CA SER A 5 19.29 21.62 0.13
C SER A 5 19.25 21.33 -1.36
N SER A 6 20.38 21.51 -2.04
CA SER A 6 20.53 21.06 -3.42
C SER A 6 20.49 19.53 -3.42
N VAL A 7 19.45 18.96 -4.02
CA VAL A 7 19.29 17.50 -4.12
C VAL A 7 19.75 17.00 -5.49
N PRO A 8 20.25 15.74 -5.56
CA PRO A 8 20.58 15.13 -6.84
C PRO A 8 19.33 14.87 -7.67
N ALA A 9 19.51 14.86 -9.00
CA ALA A 9 18.54 14.27 -9.90
C ALA A 9 18.37 12.78 -9.61
N VAL A 10 17.15 12.25 -9.78
CA VAL A 10 16.84 10.84 -9.55
C VAL A 10 16.90 10.10 -10.89
N ALA A 11 17.97 9.35 -11.11
CA ALA A 11 18.16 8.55 -12.31
C ALA A 11 17.42 7.22 -12.19
N VAL A 12 16.77 6.81 -13.27
CA VAL A 12 16.28 5.43 -13.46
C VAL A 12 17.40 4.65 -14.15
N SER A 13 18.15 3.86 -13.39
CA SER A 13 19.33 3.16 -13.91
C SER A 13 19.03 1.79 -14.51
N ALA A 14 17.95 1.16 -14.06
CA ALA A 14 17.51 -0.12 -14.59
C ALA A 14 16.00 -0.30 -14.49
N ILE A 15 15.48 -1.16 -15.36
CA ILE A 15 14.09 -1.59 -15.42
C ILE A 15 14.11 -3.11 -15.66
N HIS A 16 13.26 -3.85 -14.94
CA HIS A 16 12.91 -5.23 -15.26
C HIS A 16 11.42 -5.44 -15.01
N LEU A 17 10.71 -6.01 -15.98
CA LEU A 17 9.26 -6.15 -15.90
C LEU A 17 8.77 -7.41 -16.62
N ALA A 18 7.59 -7.87 -16.22
CA ALA A 18 6.79 -8.85 -16.92
C ALA A 18 5.32 -8.50 -16.85
N CYS A 19 4.60 -8.78 -17.93
CA CYS A 19 3.14 -8.73 -18.03
C CYS A 19 2.68 -9.68 -19.13
N SER A 20 1.43 -9.56 -19.58
CA SER A 20 0.91 -10.41 -20.65
C SER A 20 1.53 -10.19 -22.03
N LEU A 21 2.40 -9.19 -22.20
CA LEU A 21 3.14 -8.93 -23.43
C LEU A 21 4.51 -9.62 -23.47
N GLY A 22 5.02 -10.11 -22.33
CA GLY A 22 6.34 -10.72 -22.23
C GLY A 22 6.92 -10.65 -20.82
N ASP A 23 8.05 -11.29 -20.61
CA ASP A 23 8.75 -11.42 -19.33
C ASP A 23 10.08 -10.66 -19.24
N THR A 24 10.42 -9.90 -20.29
CA THR A 24 11.60 -9.02 -20.36
C THR A 24 11.22 -7.61 -20.80
N PRO A 25 12.04 -6.59 -20.47
CA PRO A 25 11.81 -5.23 -20.96
C PRO A 25 11.68 -5.15 -22.49
N GLU A 26 12.53 -5.87 -23.22
CA GLU A 26 12.56 -5.87 -24.69
C GLU A 26 11.30 -6.51 -25.28
N ALA A 27 10.84 -7.63 -24.71
CA ALA A 27 9.63 -8.31 -25.17
C ALA A 27 8.38 -7.46 -24.90
N VAL A 28 8.26 -6.89 -23.70
CA VAL A 28 7.14 -6.01 -23.36
C VAL A 28 7.15 -4.77 -24.25
N TRP A 29 8.30 -4.13 -24.47
CA TRP A 29 8.41 -2.97 -25.35
C TRP A 29 8.06 -3.31 -26.80
N ALA A 30 8.57 -4.42 -27.35
CA ALA A 30 8.23 -4.87 -28.69
C ALA A 30 6.72 -5.15 -28.84
N GLY A 31 6.07 -5.68 -27.80
CA GLY A 31 4.61 -5.84 -27.76
C GLY A 31 3.87 -4.51 -27.83
N ILE A 32 4.32 -3.50 -27.07
CA ILE A 32 3.74 -2.14 -27.07
C ILE A 32 3.95 -1.45 -28.42
N GLU A 33 5.15 -1.50 -28.99
CA GLU A 33 5.44 -0.92 -30.30
C GLU A 33 4.64 -1.61 -31.42
N GLY A 34 4.54 -2.94 -31.36
CA GLY A 34 3.75 -3.76 -32.27
C GLY A 34 2.24 -3.67 -32.06
N ALA A 35 1.77 -2.92 -31.08
CA ALA A 35 0.35 -2.76 -30.74
C ALA A 35 -0.34 -4.11 -30.45
N VAL A 36 0.36 -5.00 -29.75
CA VAL A 36 -0.11 -6.35 -29.42
C VAL A 36 -1.12 -6.28 -28.28
N ARG A 37 -2.24 -6.99 -28.44
CA ARG A 37 -3.22 -7.16 -27.36
C ARG A 37 -2.92 -8.44 -26.59
N GLY A 38 -2.27 -8.31 -25.43
CA GLY A 38 -1.98 -9.41 -24.51
C GLY A 38 -3.17 -9.87 -23.66
N LEU A 39 -4.41 -9.52 -24.03
CA LEU A 39 -5.60 -9.93 -23.29
C LEU A 39 -6.11 -11.28 -23.80
N THR A 40 -6.17 -12.28 -22.92
CA THR A 40 -6.65 -13.64 -23.22
C THR A 40 -7.89 -13.99 -22.39
N PRO A 41 -8.73 -14.93 -22.84
CA PRO A 41 -9.88 -15.38 -22.04
C PRO A 41 -9.46 -15.99 -20.70
N ARG A 42 -10.02 -15.49 -19.60
CA ARG A 42 -9.98 -16.12 -18.27
C ARG A 42 -11.41 -16.50 -17.88
N GLY A 43 -11.70 -17.80 -17.93
CA GLY A 43 -13.07 -18.30 -17.85
C GLY A 43 -13.94 -17.88 -19.06
N PRO A 44 -15.27 -18.09 -19.00
CA PRO A 44 -16.14 -17.93 -20.16
C PRO A 44 -16.55 -16.48 -20.47
N ARG A 45 -16.18 -15.50 -19.63
CA ARG A 45 -16.81 -14.16 -19.65
C ARG A 45 -15.86 -12.97 -19.77
N HIS A 46 -14.57 -13.13 -19.49
CA HIS A 46 -13.66 -11.99 -19.33
C HIS A 46 -12.36 -12.18 -20.10
N LEU A 47 -11.84 -11.08 -20.65
CA LEU A 47 -10.50 -11.00 -21.20
C LEU A 47 -9.59 -10.35 -20.14
N CYS A 48 -8.51 -11.03 -19.79
CA CYS A 48 -7.53 -10.60 -18.80
C CYS A 48 -6.11 -10.67 -19.38
N GLY A 49 -5.22 -9.80 -18.92
CA GLY A 49 -3.79 -9.97 -19.15
C GLY A 49 -3.24 -10.95 -18.12
N GLN A 50 -2.66 -12.06 -18.55
CA GLN A 50 -2.11 -13.08 -17.66
C GLN A 50 -0.61 -13.23 -17.88
N LEU A 51 0.15 -13.41 -16.79
CA LEU A 51 1.55 -13.77 -16.88
C LEU A 51 1.69 -15.24 -17.25
N ALA A 52 2.73 -15.57 -18.01
CA ALA A 52 3.13 -16.96 -18.18
C ALA A 52 3.55 -17.53 -16.80
N ARG A 53 3.03 -18.72 -16.44
CA ARG A 53 3.39 -19.44 -15.23
C ARG A 53 4.31 -20.61 -15.59
N PRO A 54 5.36 -20.90 -14.80
CA PRO A 54 6.09 -22.16 -14.91
C PRO A 54 5.17 -23.34 -14.55
N ASP A 55 5.25 -24.45 -15.29
CA ASP A 55 4.44 -25.65 -15.02
C ASP A 55 4.67 -26.18 -13.59
N GLY A 56 3.58 -26.39 -12.84
CA GLY A 56 3.60 -27.12 -11.55
C GLY A 56 4.06 -26.33 -10.32
N ALA A 57 4.24 -25.01 -10.40
CA ALA A 57 4.50 -24.15 -9.23
C ALA A 57 3.17 -23.69 -8.58
N GLU A 58 3.10 -23.74 -7.25
CA GLU A 58 1.99 -23.14 -6.49
C GLU A 58 1.97 -21.61 -6.65
N GLU A 59 0.79 -20.99 -6.68
CA GLU A 59 0.62 -19.55 -6.98
C GLU A 59 1.33 -18.62 -6.00
N LEU A 60 1.39 -18.99 -4.72
CA LEU A 60 2.11 -18.25 -3.69
C LEU A 60 3.62 -18.27 -3.94
N ASP A 61 4.18 -19.47 -4.13
CA ASP A 61 5.58 -19.64 -4.48
C ASP A 61 5.90 -18.87 -5.77
N ALA A 62 4.96 -18.84 -6.72
CA ALA A 62 5.10 -18.08 -7.96
C ALA A 62 5.19 -16.56 -7.72
N ALA A 63 4.37 -15.96 -6.87
CA ALA A 63 4.35 -14.51 -6.68
C ALA A 63 5.61 -13.97 -5.99
N LEU A 64 6.04 -14.61 -4.89
CA LEU A 64 7.28 -14.24 -4.21
C LEU A 64 8.49 -14.52 -5.12
N ARG A 65 8.48 -15.63 -5.88
CA ARG A 65 9.54 -15.91 -6.86
C ARG A 65 9.58 -14.89 -7.98
N LEU A 66 8.44 -14.47 -8.53
CA LEU A 66 8.36 -13.43 -9.55
C LEU A 66 8.88 -12.10 -8.99
N ALA A 67 8.46 -11.72 -7.77
CA ALA A 67 8.96 -10.53 -7.09
C ALA A 67 10.49 -10.56 -6.98
N VAL A 68 11.04 -11.63 -6.38
CA VAL A 68 12.48 -11.80 -6.18
C VAL A 68 13.23 -11.87 -7.51
N HIS A 69 12.71 -12.58 -8.50
CA HIS A 69 13.31 -12.74 -9.82
C HIS A 69 13.45 -11.39 -10.53
N HIS A 70 12.35 -10.66 -10.68
CA HIS A 70 12.36 -9.37 -11.38
C HIS A 70 13.08 -8.27 -10.60
N ALA A 71 13.00 -8.28 -9.26
CA ALA A 71 13.77 -7.38 -8.42
C ALA A 71 15.29 -7.64 -8.54
N THR A 72 15.70 -8.91 -8.54
CA THR A 72 17.11 -9.30 -8.75
C THR A 72 17.57 -8.96 -10.17
N GLY A 73 16.71 -9.17 -11.17
CA GLY A 73 16.98 -8.80 -12.57
C GLY A 73 17.19 -7.29 -12.73
N ALA A 74 16.33 -6.47 -12.13
CA ALA A 74 16.49 -5.01 -12.13
C ALA A 74 17.79 -4.59 -11.42
N TRP A 75 18.08 -5.19 -10.26
CA TRP A 75 19.33 -4.93 -9.55
C TRP A 75 20.56 -5.28 -10.39
N ALA A 76 20.58 -6.45 -11.03
CA ALA A 76 21.67 -6.87 -11.91
C ALA A 76 21.83 -5.93 -13.12
N ALA A 77 20.73 -5.53 -13.74
CA ALA A 77 20.72 -4.63 -14.90
C ALA A 77 21.23 -3.22 -14.58
N SER A 78 21.16 -2.77 -13.31
CA SER A 78 21.66 -1.45 -12.90
C SER A 78 23.19 -1.30 -12.98
N GLY A 79 23.90 -2.44 -13.04
CA GLY A 79 25.36 -2.49 -12.96
C GLY A 79 25.92 -2.11 -11.59
N LEU A 80 25.09 -1.95 -10.56
CA LEU A 80 25.53 -1.72 -9.19
C LEU A 80 26.12 -3.02 -8.61
N ALA A 81 27.43 -3.04 -8.42
CA ALA A 81 28.08 -4.12 -7.71
C ALA A 81 27.57 -4.18 -6.26
N ARG A 82 27.26 -5.38 -5.76
CA ARG A 82 26.79 -5.56 -4.37
C ARG A 82 27.79 -5.03 -3.33
N SER A 83 29.09 -5.02 -3.66
CA SER A 83 30.15 -4.47 -2.79
C SER A 83 30.28 -2.95 -2.85
N ALA A 84 29.65 -2.29 -3.83
CA ALA A 84 29.80 -0.84 -4.04
C ALA A 84 28.93 0.00 -3.10
N LEU A 85 27.85 -0.58 -2.56
CA LEU A 85 26.93 0.10 -1.65
C LEU A 85 26.78 -0.69 -0.35
N ALA A 86 26.71 0.03 0.76
CA ALA A 86 26.41 -0.59 2.04
C ALA A 86 24.95 -1.10 2.04
N PRO A 87 24.66 -2.34 2.46
CA PRO A 87 23.31 -2.91 2.36
C PRO A 87 22.23 -2.13 3.13
N ASP A 88 22.60 -1.37 4.16
CA ASP A 88 21.73 -0.50 4.95
C ASP A 88 21.42 0.84 4.24
N ARG A 89 22.12 1.12 3.14
CA ARG A 89 21.90 2.30 2.28
C ARG A 89 21.09 2.01 1.04
N VAL A 90 20.66 0.76 0.85
CA VAL A 90 19.80 0.34 -0.26
C VAL A 90 18.40 0.09 0.28
N ALA A 91 17.43 0.87 -0.19
CA ALA A 91 16.04 0.73 0.22
C ALA A 91 15.26 -0.22 -0.71
N VAL A 92 14.22 -0.86 -0.17
CA VAL A 92 13.26 -1.67 -0.92
C VAL A 92 11.88 -1.05 -0.75
N VAL A 93 11.28 -0.61 -1.86
CA VAL A 93 9.96 0.04 -1.84
C VAL A 93 9.02 -0.69 -2.80
N LEU A 94 7.85 -1.10 -2.33
CA LEU A 94 6.92 -1.90 -3.13
C LEU A 94 5.53 -1.28 -3.15
N GLY A 95 4.91 -1.21 -4.32
CA GLY A 95 3.46 -1.01 -4.46
C GLY A 95 2.77 -2.32 -4.77
N THR A 96 1.77 -2.67 -3.97
CA THR A 96 0.90 -3.83 -4.22
C THR A 96 -0.51 -3.44 -3.79
N THR A 97 -1.49 -4.31 -3.98
CA THR A 97 -2.76 -4.20 -3.25
C THR A 97 -2.69 -5.07 -2.00
N ASP A 98 -3.45 -4.74 -0.97
CA ASP A 98 -3.76 -5.65 0.14
C ASP A 98 -4.74 -6.77 -0.26
N TRP A 99 -5.39 -6.57 -1.41
CA TRP A 99 -6.31 -7.50 -2.06
C TRP A 99 -5.80 -7.93 -3.42
N GLY A 100 -5.29 -9.14 -3.56
CA GLY A 100 -4.63 -9.59 -4.79
C GLY A 100 -3.12 -9.30 -4.85
N ALA A 101 -2.50 -8.69 -3.82
CA ALA A 101 -1.22 -9.25 -3.33
C ALA A 101 -1.48 -10.74 -3.25
N PRO A 102 -0.62 -11.57 -3.87
CA PRO A 102 -0.92 -12.96 -4.19
C PRO A 102 -1.81 -13.47 -3.12
N ASP A 103 -3.04 -13.81 -3.46
CA ASP A 103 -3.94 -14.34 -2.46
C ASP A 103 -3.21 -15.57 -1.94
N PHE A 104 -2.48 -15.38 -0.85
CA PHE A 104 -1.82 -16.37 -0.02
C PHE A 104 -2.90 -17.29 0.61
N ARG A 105 -4.11 -17.21 0.06
CA ARG A 105 -5.43 -17.54 0.57
C ARG A 105 -6.02 -18.73 -0.18
N HIS A 106 -5.48 -19.13 -1.34
CA HIS A 106 -6.07 -20.22 -2.13
C HIS A 106 -5.51 -21.62 -1.88
N HIS A 107 -4.26 -21.79 -1.45
CA HIS A 107 -3.60 -23.11 -1.53
C HIS A 107 -2.90 -23.62 -0.25
N LEU A 108 -3.15 -22.98 0.91
CA LEU A 108 -2.82 -23.61 2.19
C LEU A 108 -4.03 -24.43 2.63
N ASP A 109 -3.89 -25.76 2.71
CA ASP A 109 -4.96 -26.69 3.14
C ASP A 109 -5.54 -26.34 4.53
N ASP A 110 -4.81 -25.54 5.32
CA ASP A 110 -5.25 -24.99 6.61
C ASP A 110 -5.61 -23.49 6.51
N HIS A 111 -6.82 -23.14 6.95
CA HIS A 111 -7.30 -21.75 7.01
C HIS A 111 -6.44 -20.84 7.93
N ARG A 112 -5.57 -21.43 8.75
CA ARG A 112 -4.78 -20.75 9.79
C ARG A 112 -3.57 -19.98 9.21
N ASP A 113 -2.84 -20.55 8.26
CA ASP A 113 -1.63 -19.89 7.72
C ASP A 113 -1.98 -18.74 6.76
N ARG A 114 -3.19 -18.79 6.16
CA ARG A 114 -3.72 -17.81 5.20
C ARG A 114 -3.82 -16.40 5.78
N ALA A 115 -4.05 -16.28 7.08
CA ALA A 115 -4.27 -15.00 7.75
C ALA A 115 -2.98 -14.23 8.07
N LEU A 116 -1.82 -14.89 8.00
CA LEU A 116 -0.51 -14.26 8.33
C LEU A 116 0.22 -13.66 7.14
N ALA A 117 -0.31 -13.87 5.95
CA ALA A 117 0.37 -13.53 4.74
C ALA A 117 0.08 -12.08 4.33
N ARG A 118 0.94 -11.20 4.87
CA ARG A 118 0.76 -9.76 4.86
C ARG A 118 1.41 -9.11 3.63
N PRO A 119 0.94 -7.94 3.17
CA PRO A 119 1.44 -7.29 1.95
C PRO A 119 2.96 -7.04 1.91
N HIS A 120 3.60 -6.85 3.06
CA HIS A 120 5.05 -6.58 3.17
C HIS A 120 5.96 -7.77 2.88
N THR A 121 5.43 -9.01 2.92
CA THR A 121 6.23 -10.24 2.79
C THR A 121 7.02 -10.29 1.47
N ALA A 122 6.50 -9.74 0.38
CA ALA A 122 7.24 -9.64 -0.89
C ALA A 122 8.48 -8.74 -0.78
N ALA A 123 8.38 -7.61 -0.08
CA ALA A 123 9.52 -6.73 0.16
C ALA A 123 10.58 -7.41 1.05
N ASP A 124 10.15 -8.20 2.05
CA ASP A 124 11.06 -8.97 2.89
C ASP A 124 11.76 -10.10 2.13
N ALA A 125 11.05 -10.80 1.26
CA ALA A 125 11.63 -11.83 0.40
C ALA A 125 12.70 -11.25 -0.53
N ILE A 126 12.43 -10.10 -1.15
CA ILE A 126 13.40 -9.37 -1.99
C ILE A 126 14.62 -8.95 -1.15
N ALA A 127 14.39 -8.33 0.01
CA ALA A 127 15.46 -7.87 0.87
C ALA A 127 16.32 -9.05 1.38
N GLY A 128 15.71 -10.17 1.76
CA GLY A 128 16.42 -11.39 2.15
C GLY A 128 17.25 -11.98 1.01
N ALA A 129 16.69 -12.09 -0.20
CA ALA A 129 17.39 -12.64 -1.37
C ALA A 129 18.59 -11.78 -1.82
N LEU A 130 18.50 -10.46 -1.62
CA LEU A 130 19.56 -9.51 -2.00
C LEU A 130 20.47 -9.11 -0.83
N GLY A 131 20.17 -9.53 0.40
CA GLY A 131 20.93 -9.19 1.60
C GLY A 131 20.79 -7.72 2.04
N LEU A 132 19.67 -7.06 1.71
CA LEU A 132 19.46 -5.63 1.92
C LEU A 132 18.88 -5.34 3.31
N THR A 133 19.48 -4.38 4.01
CA THR A 133 19.08 -4.02 5.39
C THR A 133 18.64 -2.56 5.55
N GLY A 134 18.50 -1.83 4.44
CA GLY A 134 18.09 -0.43 4.45
C GLY A 134 16.58 -0.25 4.66
N PRO A 135 16.08 0.98 4.43
CA PRO A 135 14.67 1.33 4.59
C PRO A 135 13.74 0.44 3.76
N ARG A 136 12.58 0.13 4.34
CA ARG A 136 11.52 -0.63 3.66
C ARG A 136 10.18 0.07 3.80
N ALA A 137 9.44 0.14 2.70
CA ALA A 137 8.08 0.64 2.70
C ALA A 137 7.26 -0.10 1.66
N VAL A 138 6.04 -0.49 2.04
CA VAL A 138 5.09 -1.12 1.12
C VAL A 138 3.79 -0.33 1.14
N PHE A 139 3.37 0.08 -0.05
CA PHE A 139 2.19 0.89 -0.30
C PHE A 139 1.06 -0.02 -0.78
N VAL A 140 -0.14 0.18 -0.24
CA VAL A 140 -1.35 -0.62 -0.53
C VAL A 140 -2.56 0.23 -0.94
N ASN A 141 -2.31 1.39 -1.53
CA ASN A 141 -3.29 2.35 -2.06
C ASN A 141 -4.09 1.88 -3.30
N GLY A 142 -4.40 0.59 -3.43
CA GLY A 142 -5.05 0.07 -4.64
C GLY A 142 -4.27 0.40 -5.91
N CYS A 143 -4.95 0.96 -6.91
CA CYS A 143 -4.41 1.22 -8.25
C CYS A 143 -3.27 2.25 -8.31
N VAL A 144 -3.12 3.09 -7.29
CA VAL A 144 -2.04 4.11 -7.22
C VAL A 144 -0.84 3.67 -6.39
N ALA A 145 -0.86 2.46 -5.80
CA ALA A 145 0.13 2.00 -4.84
C ALA A 145 1.59 2.10 -5.33
N SER A 146 1.89 1.59 -6.52
CA SER A 146 3.26 1.65 -7.06
C SER A 146 3.67 3.03 -7.56
N ALA A 147 2.72 3.92 -7.89
CA ALA A 147 3.03 5.32 -8.17
C ALA A 147 3.42 6.06 -6.87
N CYS A 148 2.71 5.80 -5.76
CA CYS A 148 3.11 6.29 -4.42
C CYS A 148 4.50 5.77 -4.03
N ALA A 149 4.77 4.48 -4.28
CA ALA A 149 6.06 3.85 -4.03
C ALA A 149 7.20 4.56 -4.79
N LEU A 150 7.00 4.86 -6.08
CA LEU A 150 7.98 5.58 -6.91
C LEU A 150 8.26 7.00 -6.38
N GLY A 151 7.20 7.73 -6.00
CA GLY A 151 7.36 9.05 -5.38
C GLY A 151 8.16 9.00 -4.08
N HIS A 152 7.81 8.08 -3.18
CA HIS A 152 8.56 7.88 -1.93
C HIS A 152 10.02 7.47 -2.19
N ALA A 153 10.27 6.57 -3.14
CA ALA A 153 11.61 6.16 -3.53
C ALA A 153 12.45 7.34 -4.06
N ALA A 154 11.86 8.22 -4.87
CA ALA A 154 12.52 9.44 -5.32
C ALA A 154 12.90 10.35 -4.14
N ASP A 155 12.02 10.49 -3.16
CA ASP A 155 12.29 11.30 -1.97
C ASP A 155 13.39 10.69 -1.10
N LEU A 156 13.48 9.36 -0.98
CA LEU A 156 14.58 8.68 -0.28
C LEU A 156 15.94 8.98 -0.94
N VAL A 157 16.01 8.99 -2.26
CA VAL A 157 17.22 9.36 -3.02
C VAL A 157 17.54 10.84 -2.84
N ARG A 158 16.57 11.74 -3.06
CA ARG A 158 16.75 13.20 -2.95
C ARG A 158 17.24 13.62 -1.57
N THR A 159 16.68 13.02 -0.53
CA THR A 159 17.03 13.32 0.87
C THR A 159 18.29 12.59 1.37
N GLY A 160 18.97 11.82 0.51
CA GLY A 160 20.16 11.05 0.89
C GLY A 160 19.88 9.98 1.96
N ARG A 161 18.62 9.53 2.07
CA ARG A 161 18.23 8.44 2.97
C ARG A 161 18.54 7.07 2.40
N ALA A 162 18.64 6.98 1.08
CA ALA A 162 19.13 5.81 0.38
C ALA A 162 20.07 6.24 -0.75
N ASP A 163 21.10 5.45 -0.99
CA ASP A 163 22.06 5.65 -2.10
C ASP A 163 21.59 4.91 -3.36
N ALA A 164 20.71 3.91 -3.19
CA ALA A 164 19.94 3.31 -4.26
C ALA A 164 18.60 2.80 -3.69
N VAL A 165 17.57 2.78 -4.52
CA VAL A 165 16.25 2.25 -4.17
C VAL A 165 15.81 1.25 -5.22
N LEU A 166 15.55 0.02 -4.79
CA LEU A 166 14.85 -0.97 -5.59
C LEU A 166 13.36 -0.78 -5.37
N VAL A 167 12.69 -0.19 -6.36
CA VAL A 167 11.28 0.18 -6.28
C VAL A 167 10.47 -0.54 -7.34
N GLY A 168 9.27 -1.01 -7.01
CA GLY A 168 8.46 -1.70 -7.99
C GLY A 168 7.02 -1.92 -7.59
N GLY A 169 6.33 -2.76 -8.34
CA GLY A 169 5.03 -3.28 -7.97
C GLY A 169 4.77 -4.66 -8.54
N LEU A 170 3.87 -5.38 -7.87
CA LEU A 170 3.46 -6.74 -8.20
C LEU A 170 1.96 -6.87 -7.97
N ASN A 171 1.26 -7.52 -8.89
CA ASN A 171 -0.11 -7.97 -8.67
C ASN A 171 -0.38 -9.20 -9.53
N LEU A 172 -0.90 -10.27 -8.91
CA LEU A 172 -1.39 -11.45 -9.61
C LEU A 172 -2.92 -11.46 -9.53
N LEU A 173 -3.56 -12.07 -10.53
CA LEU A 173 -5.01 -12.08 -10.60
C LEU A 173 -5.53 -13.32 -9.91
N ASP A 174 -6.43 -13.06 -8.97
CA ASP A 174 -7.22 -14.07 -8.32
C ASP A 174 -8.69 -14.03 -8.80
N ASP A 175 -9.37 -15.17 -8.74
CA ASP A 175 -10.77 -15.30 -9.17
C ASP A 175 -11.73 -14.52 -8.25
N SER A 176 -11.40 -14.31 -6.97
CA SER A 176 -12.18 -13.45 -6.08
C SER A 176 -12.14 -11.98 -6.49
N VAL A 177 -10.97 -11.51 -6.96
CA VAL A 177 -10.79 -10.15 -7.50
C VAL A 177 -11.63 -9.99 -8.76
N LEU A 178 -11.59 -10.97 -9.67
CA LEU A 178 -12.41 -10.96 -10.87
C LEU A 178 -13.91 -10.92 -10.55
N ALA A 179 -14.36 -11.77 -9.62
CA ALA A 179 -15.77 -11.83 -9.20
C ALA A 179 -16.28 -10.51 -8.59
N ALA A 180 -15.44 -9.82 -7.83
CA ALA A 180 -15.79 -8.54 -7.23
C ALA A 180 -15.88 -7.41 -8.25
N PHE A 181 -14.92 -7.32 -9.19
CA PHE A 181 -15.02 -6.34 -10.27
C PHE A 181 -16.22 -6.61 -11.19
N ASP A 182 -16.58 -7.89 -11.43
CA ASP A 182 -17.80 -8.24 -12.16
C ASP A 182 -19.06 -7.80 -11.39
N SER A 183 -19.09 -7.93 -10.05
CA SER A 183 -20.23 -7.51 -9.24
C SER A 183 -20.47 -5.99 -9.25
N TRP A 184 -19.40 -5.20 -9.43
CA TRP A 184 -19.49 -3.75 -9.68
C TRP A 184 -19.91 -3.38 -11.09
N ARG A 185 -19.98 -4.35 -12.00
CA ARG A 185 -20.10 -4.12 -13.44
C ARG A 185 -18.97 -3.24 -13.98
N ALA A 186 -17.77 -3.42 -13.43
CA ALA A 186 -16.60 -2.65 -13.78
C ALA A 186 -15.77 -3.30 -14.90
N LEU A 187 -16.20 -4.43 -15.48
CA LEU A 187 -15.44 -5.19 -16.48
C LEU A 187 -16.05 -5.12 -17.88
N ASP A 188 -15.21 -4.87 -18.89
CA ASP A 188 -15.58 -5.01 -20.30
C ASP A 188 -15.24 -6.42 -20.81
N ARG A 189 -16.28 -7.18 -21.19
CA ARG A 189 -16.13 -8.55 -21.67
C ARG A 189 -15.34 -8.69 -22.96
N ALA A 190 -15.30 -7.64 -23.77
CA ALA A 190 -14.61 -7.65 -25.05
C ALA A 190 -13.28 -6.89 -25.01
N GLY A 191 -12.79 -6.60 -23.80
CA GLY A 191 -11.56 -5.86 -23.56
C GLY A 191 -11.80 -4.37 -23.44
N CYS A 192 -11.10 -3.71 -22.51
CA CYS A 192 -11.20 -2.27 -22.31
C CYS A 192 -10.73 -1.48 -23.55
N SER A 193 -11.30 -0.29 -23.72
CA SER A 193 -10.94 0.68 -24.76
C SER A 193 -10.81 2.06 -24.13
N PRO A 194 -9.64 2.37 -23.53
CA PRO A 194 -9.38 3.64 -22.85
C PRO A 194 -9.68 4.87 -23.71
N TYR A 195 -10.29 5.88 -23.09
CA TYR A 195 -10.71 7.16 -23.69
C TYR A 195 -11.66 7.02 -24.88
N ARG A 196 -12.22 5.83 -25.08
CA ARG A 196 -13.18 5.47 -26.12
C ARG A 196 -14.37 4.78 -25.45
N ARG A 197 -15.34 4.28 -26.24
CA ARG A 197 -16.49 3.61 -25.65
C ARG A 197 -16.09 2.23 -25.13
N SER A 198 -16.10 2.07 -23.82
CA SER A 198 -15.94 0.78 -23.16
C SER A 198 -16.95 0.63 -22.01
N ALA A 199 -17.33 -0.62 -21.72
CA ALA A 199 -18.23 -0.95 -20.62
C ALA A 199 -17.52 -0.97 -19.26
N GLY A 200 -16.20 -1.01 -19.24
CA GLY A 200 -15.39 -1.15 -18.04
C GLY A 200 -13.92 -1.43 -18.34
N THR A 201 -13.16 -1.83 -17.33
CA THR A 201 -11.76 -2.22 -17.47
C THR A 201 -11.61 -3.68 -17.91
N SER A 202 -10.39 -4.04 -18.34
CA SER A 202 -9.90 -5.41 -18.29
C SER A 202 -8.94 -5.53 -17.13
N LEU A 203 -8.87 -6.68 -16.48
CA LEU A 203 -7.89 -6.91 -15.41
C LEU A 203 -6.60 -7.50 -15.99
N GLY A 204 -5.48 -7.29 -15.31
CA GLY A 204 -4.18 -7.78 -15.72
C GLY A 204 -3.34 -8.26 -14.54
N GLU A 205 -2.37 -9.13 -14.84
CA GLU A 205 -1.25 -9.46 -13.97
C GLU A 205 -0.01 -8.70 -14.40
N GLY A 206 0.83 -8.32 -13.44
CA GLY A 206 2.06 -7.63 -13.78
C GLY A 206 3.02 -7.53 -12.62
N VAL A 207 4.29 -7.43 -12.97
CA VAL A 207 5.41 -7.17 -12.07
C VAL A 207 6.38 -6.25 -12.77
N ALA A 208 6.81 -5.20 -12.10
CA ALA A 208 7.80 -4.25 -12.63
C ALA A 208 8.65 -3.70 -11.50
N PHE A 209 9.97 -3.73 -11.68
CA PHE A 209 10.94 -3.14 -10.78
C PHE A 209 11.85 -2.19 -11.53
N LEU A 210 12.16 -1.06 -10.90
CA LEU A 210 13.09 -0.05 -11.33
C LEU A 210 14.16 0.13 -10.24
N VAL A 211 15.35 0.52 -10.65
CA VAL A 211 16.41 0.97 -9.72
C VAL A 211 16.54 2.48 -9.84
N LEU A 212 16.31 3.18 -8.73
CA LEU A 212 16.51 4.62 -8.62
C LEU A 212 17.79 4.92 -7.85
N GLU A 213 18.62 5.81 -8.37
CA GLU A 213 19.87 6.25 -7.73
C GLU A 213 20.15 7.73 -8.01
N PRO A 214 20.98 8.40 -7.19
CA PRO A 214 21.46 9.75 -7.51
C PRO A 214 22.16 9.78 -8.87
N ALA A 215 21.78 10.71 -9.73
CA ALA A 215 22.46 10.92 -11.00
C ALA A 215 23.94 11.32 -10.79
N GLY A 216 24.81 10.88 -11.69
CA GLY A 216 26.22 11.30 -11.73
C GLY A 216 27.24 10.26 -11.26
N ARG A 217 26.82 9.01 -10.96
CA ARG A 217 27.76 7.89 -10.76
C ARG A 217 28.58 7.67 -12.04
N ALA A 218 29.90 7.49 -11.90
CA ALA A 218 30.77 7.25 -13.05
C ALA A 218 30.36 5.98 -13.82
N GLY A 219 30.30 6.07 -15.15
CA GLY A 219 29.87 4.96 -16.01
C GLY A 219 28.36 4.68 -16.03
N MET A 220 27.55 5.51 -15.34
CA MET A 220 26.09 5.43 -15.40
C MET A 220 25.59 5.86 -16.78
N ASN A 221 24.66 5.07 -17.34
CA ASN A 221 23.88 5.44 -18.52
C ASN A 221 22.38 5.32 -18.18
N PRO A 222 21.77 6.37 -17.60
CA PRO A 222 20.38 6.32 -17.16
C PRO A 222 19.43 6.00 -18.32
N LEU A 223 18.38 5.24 -18.02
CA LEU A 223 17.26 5.01 -18.93
C LEU A 223 16.37 6.25 -19.05
N GLY A 224 16.37 7.08 -18.01
CA GLY A 224 15.62 8.33 -17.89
C GLY A 224 15.71 8.84 -16.45
N TYR A 225 14.90 9.84 -16.13
CA TYR A 225 14.90 10.50 -14.82
C TYR A 225 13.49 10.68 -14.31
N LEU A 226 13.26 10.41 -13.01
CA LEU A 226 12.04 10.79 -12.33
C LEU A 226 12.20 12.22 -11.80
N LEU A 227 11.61 13.17 -12.52
CA LEU A 227 11.82 14.60 -12.31
C LEU A 227 10.94 15.15 -11.19
N GLY A 228 9.69 14.70 -11.12
CA GLY A 228 8.73 15.18 -10.15
C GLY A 228 7.60 14.21 -9.88
N HIS A 229 6.99 14.33 -8.71
CA HIS A 229 5.78 13.59 -8.36
C HIS A 229 4.85 14.38 -7.46
N ALA A 230 3.58 13.98 -7.45
CA ALA A 230 2.62 14.47 -6.47
C ALA A 230 1.49 13.47 -6.23
N LEU A 231 0.92 13.55 -5.02
CA LEU A 231 -0.20 12.76 -4.55
C LEU A 231 -1.31 13.72 -4.09
N THR A 232 -2.56 13.41 -4.41
CA THR A 232 -3.73 14.19 -3.94
C THR A 232 -4.94 13.27 -3.70
N GLY A 233 -6.00 13.81 -3.10
CA GLY A 233 -7.26 13.13 -2.87
C GLY A 233 -8.45 13.94 -3.37
N ASP A 234 -9.52 13.27 -3.77
CA ASP A 234 -10.77 13.92 -4.19
C ASP A 234 -11.67 14.28 -3.01
N ALA A 235 -11.67 13.46 -1.95
CA ALA A 235 -12.64 13.51 -0.84
C ALA A 235 -14.11 13.64 -1.34
N HIS A 236 -14.44 12.91 -2.40
CA HIS A 236 -15.71 13.05 -3.12
C HIS A 236 -16.59 11.79 -3.05
N HIS A 237 -16.07 10.67 -3.55
CA HIS A 237 -16.78 9.39 -3.59
C HIS A 237 -15.78 8.24 -3.56
N ILE A 238 -16.23 7.06 -3.10
CA ILE A 238 -15.36 5.92 -2.87
C ILE A 238 -14.99 5.19 -4.16
N THR A 239 -15.94 5.04 -5.08
CA THR A 239 -15.73 4.29 -6.33
C THR A 239 -15.81 5.17 -7.57
N ALA A 240 -15.97 6.48 -7.42
CA ALA A 240 -16.08 7.42 -8.52
C ALA A 240 -15.11 8.59 -8.30
N PRO A 241 -14.41 9.04 -9.36
CA PRO A 241 -13.56 10.22 -9.27
C PRO A 241 -14.41 11.48 -9.11
N HIS A 242 -13.79 12.59 -8.72
CA HIS A 242 -14.43 13.89 -8.87
C HIS A 242 -14.82 14.10 -10.35
N PRO A 243 -16.09 14.45 -10.67
CA PRO A 243 -16.57 14.51 -12.05
C PRO A 243 -15.78 15.49 -12.92
N ASP A 244 -15.25 16.56 -12.33
CA ASP A 244 -14.44 17.56 -13.05
C ASP A 244 -12.94 17.23 -13.09
N GLY A 245 -12.52 16.10 -12.49
CA GLY A 245 -11.12 15.68 -12.46
C GLY A 245 -10.21 16.57 -11.61
N GLU A 246 -10.76 17.36 -10.68
CA GLU A 246 -10.01 18.39 -9.95
C GLU A 246 -8.82 17.83 -9.15
N GLY A 247 -8.99 16.69 -8.47
CA GLY A 247 -7.89 16.08 -7.71
C GLY A 247 -6.75 15.67 -8.62
N LEU A 248 -7.04 14.96 -9.71
CA LEU A 248 -6.01 14.60 -10.68
C LEU A 248 -5.36 15.83 -11.31
N ALA A 249 -6.12 16.89 -11.62
CA ALA A 249 -5.56 18.14 -12.12
C ALA A 249 -4.59 18.80 -11.12
N ARG A 250 -4.92 18.79 -9.82
CA ARG A 250 -4.02 19.24 -8.75
C ARG A 250 -2.77 18.38 -8.68
N ALA A 251 -2.88 17.06 -8.78
CA ALA A 251 -1.73 16.16 -8.80
C ALA A 251 -0.80 16.47 -9.98
N ILE A 252 -1.34 16.67 -11.18
CA ILE A 252 -0.53 17.01 -12.36
C ILE A 252 0.21 18.35 -12.16
N ARG A 253 -0.49 19.41 -11.74
CA ARG A 253 0.14 20.72 -11.50
C ARG A 253 1.22 20.65 -10.42
N ALA A 254 0.95 19.92 -9.34
CA ALA A 254 1.92 19.75 -8.25
C ALA A 254 3.14 18.91 -8.69
N ALA A 255 2.96 17.88 -9.52
CA ALA A 255 4.07 17.07 -10.03
C ALA A 255 4.93 17.85 -11.04
N LEU A 256 4.32 18.68 -11.89
CA LEU A 256 5.03 19.62 -12.76
C LEU A 256 5.80 20.66 -11.96
N ALA A 257 5.24 21.15 -10.84
CA ALA A 257 5.93 22.06 -9.92
C ALA A 257 7.09 21.36 -9.19
N ASP A 258 6.93 20.11 -8.72
CA ASP A 258 8.02 19.30 -8.13
C ASP A 258 9.13 19.03 -9.15
N ALA A 259 8.77 18.78 -10.41
CA ALA A 259 9.71 18.70 -11.53
C ALA A 259 10.28 20.06 -11.96
N GLY A 260 9.66 21.16 -11.50
CA GLY A 260 9.74 22.54 -11.99
C GLY A 260 9.99 22.66 -13.49
N ILE A 261 9.05 22.12 -14.27
CA ILE A 261 8.90 22.32 -15.71
C ILE A 261 7.49 22.84 -16.02
N GLY A 262 7.32 23.56 -17.12
CA GLY A 262 6.00 24.02 -17.56
C GLY A 262 5.18 22.92 -18.25
N PRO A 263 3.83 23.00 -18.22
CA PRO A 263 2.95 22.02 -18.85
C PRO A 263 3.17 21.91 -20.37
N GLU A 264 3.61 22.97 -21.04
CA GLU A 264 3.89 23.03 -22.47
C GLU A 264 5.05 22.11 -22.92
N LEU A 265 5.90 21.69 -21.98
CA LEU A 265 7.05 20.81 -22.27
C LEU A 265 6.67 19.32 -22.31
N ILE A 266 5.51 18.95 -21.77
CA ILE A 266 5.06 17.55 -21.79
C ILE A 266 4.70 17.16 -23.22
N GLY A 267 5.43 16.20 -23.79
CA GLY A 267 5.20 15.68 -25.14
C GLY A 267 4.29 14.45 -25.19
N TYR A 268 4.06 13.79 -24.05
CA TYR A 268 3.25 12.58 -23.97
C TYR A 268 2.64 12.37 -22.58
N VAL A 269 1.42 11.84 -22.55
CA VAL A 269 0.77 11.36 -21.32
C VAL A 269 0.49 9.86 -21.43
N ASN A 270 1.13 9.08 -20.56
CA ASN A 270 0.73 7.71 -20.27
C ASN A 270 -0.33 7.74 -19.17
N GLY A 271 -1.60 7.78 -19.59
CA GLY A 271 -2.69 8.07 -18.66
C GLY A 271 -3.24 6.82 -17.96
N HIS A 272 -3.99 7.07 -16.88
CA HIS A 272 -4.62 6.02 -16.09
C HIS A 272 -5.63 5.23 -16.94
N GLY A 273 -6.47 5.90 -17.74
CA GLY A 273 -7.22 5.33 -18.86
C GLY A 273 -7.72 3.90 -18.65
N THR A 274 -8.66 3.70 -17.74
CA THR A 274 -9.18 2.35 -17.42
C THR A 274 -10.21 1.85 -18.42
N GLY A 275 -10.72 2.72 -19.31
CA GLY A 275 -11.88 2.40 -20.14
C GLY A 275 -13.20 2.55 -19.39
N THR A 276 -13.17 2.83 -18.08
CA THR A 276 -14.40 3.16 -17.35
C THR A 276 -14.81 4.59 -17.68
N ARG A 277 -16.07 4.78 -18.07
CA ARG A 277 -16.54 6.07 -18.60
C ARG A 277 -16.34 7.23 -17.63
N ALA A 278 -16.60 7.03 -16.34
CA ALA A 278 -16.47 8.09 -15.33
C ALA A 278 -15.00 8.51 -15.16
N ASN A 279 -14.09 7.55 -15.07
CA ASN A 279 -12.66 7.81 -14.94
C ASN A 279 -12.09 8.50 -16.17
N ASP A 280 -12.34 7.96 -17.35
CA ASP A 280 -11.75 8.49 -18.58
C ASP A 280 -12.25 9.91 -18.86
N ILE A 281 -13.52 10.22 -18.56
CA ILE A 281 -14.05 11.59 -18.65
C ILE A 281 -13.38 12.53 -17.63
N ALA A 282 -13.26 12.10 -16.36
CA ALA A 282 -12.62 12.91 -15.33
C ALA A 282 -11.15 13.18 -15.65
N GLU A 283 -10.43 12.17 -16.14
CA GLU A 283 -9.03 12.31 -16.54
C GLU A 283 -8.86 13.25 -17.75
N LEU A 284 -9.70 13.14 -18.77
CA LEU A 284 -9.67 14.07 -19.91
C LEU A 284 -10.01 15.51 -19.50
N ARG A 285 -10.94 15.71 -18.54
CA ARG A 285 -11.21 17.04 -17.97
C ARG A 285 -10.02 17.59 -17.19
N ALA A 286 -9.39 16.74 -16.37
CA ALA A 286 -8.20 17.12 -15.63
C ALA A 286 -7.10 17.60 -16.60
N LEU A 287 -6.82 16.79 -17.62
CA LEU A 287 -5.86 17.09 -18.69
C LEU A 287 -6.22 18.37 -19.44
N GLY A 288 -7.48 18.55 -19.85
CA GLY A 288 -7.96 19.75 -20.53
C GLY A 288 -7.85 21.03 -19.67
N SER A 289 -7.89 20.91 -18.34
CA SER A 289 -7.74 22.04 -17.42
C SER A 289 -6.28 22.44 -17.12
N VAL A 290 -5.32 21.59 -17.48
CA VAL A 290 -3.89 21.80 -17.20
C VAL A 290 -3.11 22.18 -18.45
N PHE A 291 -3.50 21.65 -19.61
CA PHE A 291 -2.73 21.73 -20.85
C PHE A 291 -3.42 22.60 -21.90
N ASP A 292 -2.87 23.80 -22.14
CA ASP A 292 -3.25 24.64 -23.27
C ASP A 292 -2.80 24.01 -24.59
N VAL A 293 -1.52 23.62 -24.67
CA VAL A 293 -0.98 22.75 -25.72
C VAL A 293 -1.19 21.31 -25.27
N ARG A 294 -2.03 20.55 -25.99
CA ARG A 294 -2.55 19.26 -25.53
C ARG A 294 -1.66 18.11 -26.01
N PRO A 295 -0.85 17.48 -25.15
CA PRO A 295 -0.04 16.34 -25.55
C PRO A 295 -0.89 15.12 -25.91
N PRO A 296 -0.44 14.26 -26.84
CA PRO A 296 -1.05 12.97 -27.07
C PRO A 296 -1.17 12.15 -25.77
N VAL A 297 -2.25 11.39 -25.64
CA VAL A 297 -2.49 10.48 -24.51
C VAL A 297 -2.81 9.08 -25.00
N SER A 298 -2.28 8.06 -24.32
CA SER A 298 -2.71 6.67 -24.45
C SER A 298 -2.71 5.98 -23.10
N SER A 299 -3.14 4.71 -23.08
CA SER A 299 -3.00 3.82 -21.93
C SER A 299 -2.66 2.42 -22.42
N ILE A 300 -1.76 1.74 -21.71
CA ILE A 300 -1.36 0.36 -22.02
C ILE A 300 -2.38 -0.68 -21.54
N LYS A 301 -3.40 -0.28 -20.78
CA LYS A 301 -4.37 -1.22 -20.15
C LYS A 301 -5.18 -2.02 -21.17
N SER A 302 -5.35 -1.54 -22.40
CA SER A 302 -5.97 -2.31 -23.49
C SER A 302 -5.12 -3.49 -23.99
N GLN A 303 -3.82 -3.45 -23.68
CA GLN A 303 -2.82 -4.46 -24.05
C GLN A 303 -2.52 -5.38 -22.87
N THR A 304 -2.26 -4.81 -21.70
CA THR A 304 -1.79 -5.54 -20.51
C THR A 304 -2.91 -5.90 -19.54
N GLY A 305 -4.08 -5.26 -19.66
CA GLY A 305 -5.07 -5.21 -18.60
C GLY A 305 -4.64 -4.26 -17.47
N HIS A 306 -5.57 -3.94 -16.59
CA HIS A 306 -5.29 -3.18 -15.38
C HIS A 306 -4.66 -4.07 -14.32
N THR A 307 -3.36 -3.88 -14.10
CA THR A 307 -2.53 -4.65 -13.16
C THR A 307 -2.61 -4.19 -11.71
N LEU A 308 -3.69 -3.49 -11.34
CA LEU A 308 -4.00 -3.02 -9.99
C LEU A 308 -2.77 -2.36 -9.32
N GLY A 309 -2.26 -2.93 -8.23
CA GLY A 309 -1.14 -2.37 -7.45
C GLY A 309 0.17 -2.25 -8.25
N ALA A 310 0.35 -3.03 -9.31
CA ALA A 310 1.51 -2.97 -10.19
C ALA A 310 1.40 -1.94 -11.33
N SER A 311 0.22 -1.33 -11.55
CA SER A 311 -0.01 -0.47 -12.72
C SER A 311 0.92 0.73 -12.78
N GLY A 312 1.11 1.44 -11.66
CA GLY A 312 2.01 2.60 -11.61
C GLY A 312 3.47 2.27 -11.96
N ALA A 313 4.00 1.15 -11.47
CA ALA A 313 5.37 0.71 -11.79
C ALA A 313 5.51 0.28 -13.26
N LEU A 314 4.52 -0.46 -13.78
CA LEU A 314 4.51 -0.90 -15.18
C LEU A 314 4.40 0.31 -16.13
N GLU A 315 3.52 1.25 -15.83
CA GLU A 315 3.31 2.48 -16.59
C GLU A 315 4.53 3.41 -16.52
N ALA A 316 5.17 3.53 -15.36
CA ALA A 316 6.43 4.25 -15.22
C ALA A 316 7.54 3.63 -16.08
N ALA A 317 7.70 2.30 -16.04
CA ALA A 317 8.69 1.60 -16.87
C ALA A 317 8.44 1.85 -18.37
N VAL A 318 7.19 1.72 -18.83
CA VAL A 318 6.81 2.00 -20.22
C VAL A 318 7.03 3.47 -20.59
N THR A 319 6.76 4.41 -19.68
CA THR A 319 6.97 5.84 -19.91
C THR A 319 8.46 6.15 -20.09
N VAL A 320 9.33 5.55 -19.29
CA VAL A 320 10.79 5.67 -19.42
C VAL A 320 11.27 5.03 -20.73
N LEU A 321 10.73 3.88 -21.12
CA LEU A 321 11.07 3.26 -22.41
C LEU A 321 10.60 4.12 -23.60
N ALA A 322 9.42 4.73 -23.52
CA ALA A 322 8.93 5.67 -24.54
C ALA A 322 9.87 6.86 -24.74
N LEU A 323 10.40 7.44 -23.65
CA LEU A 323 11.42 8.47 -23.70
C LEU A 323 12.72 7.95 -24.33
N ARG A 324 13.20 6.79 -23.89
CA ARG A 324 14.45 6.18 -24.37
C ARG A 324 14.42 5.84 -25.85
N HIS A 325 13.28 5.37 -26.35
CA HIS A 325 13.10 4.97 -27.74
C HIS A 325 12.57 6.10 -28.63
N HIS A 326 12.26 7.28 -28.06
CA HIS A 326 11.63 8.40 -28.77
C HIS A 326 10.37 7.97 -29.55
N THR A 327 9.50 7.21 -28.89
CA THR A 327 8.30 6.62 -29.49
C THR A 327 7.10 6.87 -28.58
N LEU A 328 5.97 7.30 -29.17
CA LEU A 328 4.68 7.38 -28.48
C LEU A 328 4.02 5.99 -28.48
N PRO A 329 3.76 5.38 -27.32
CA PRO A 329 2.99 4.15 -27.21
C PRO A 329 1.60 4.32 -27.84
N GLY A 330 1.24 3.38 -28.71
CA GLY A 330 -0.10 3.30 -29.29
C GLY A 330 -1.09 2.55 -28.40
N ASP A 331 -2.38 2.75 -28.64
CA ASP A 331 -3.47 1.98 -28.03
C ASP A 331 -4.24 1.17 -29.10
N PRO A 332 -4.00 -0.15 -29.22
CA PRO A 332 -4.62 -1.02 -30.22
C PRO A 332 -6.08 -1.39 -29.92
N ALA A 333 -6.70 -0.80 -28.87
CA ALA A 333 -8.10 -1.10 -28.59
C ALA A 333 -8.98 -0.81 -29.82
N PRO A 334 -9.97 -1.68 -30.12
CA PRO A 334 -10.86 -1.47 -31.24
C PRO A 334 -11.62 -0.15 -31.08
N ALA A 335 -11.77 0.58 -32.19
CA ALA A 335 -12.54 1.82 -32.25
C ALA A 335 -14.03 1.51 -32.03
N ARG A 336 -14.46 1.53 -30.76
CA ARG A 336 -15.87 1.46 -30.37
C ARG A 336 -16.35 2.89 -30.17
N GLY A 337 -17.15 3.40 -31.10
CA GLY A 337 -17.62 4.79 -31.06
C GLY A 337 -16.50 5.82 -31.27
N GLY A 338 -16.86 7.11 -31.16
CA GLY A 338 -15.90 8.21 -31.20
C GLY A 338 -15.10 8.38 -29.90
N PRO A 339 -14.01 9.16 -29.91
CA PRO A 339 -13.21 9.44 -28.73
C PRO A 339 -14.04 10.17 -27.67
N LEU A 340 -13.92 9.79 -26.40
CA LEU A 340 -14.55 10.51 -25.28
C LEU A 340 -14.01 11.94 -25.14
N ALA A 341 -12.83 12.21 -25.69
CA ALA A 341 -12.25 13.55 -25.76
C ALA A 341 -13.22 14.55 -26.44
N SER A 342 -13.88 14.15 -27.54
CA SER A 342 -14.88 15.02 -28.19
C SER A 342 -16.12 15.27 -27.33
N VAL A 343 -16.48 14.34 -26.44
CA VAL A 343 -17.60 14.48 -25.50
C VAL A 343 -17.32 15.56 -24.46
N VAL A 344 -16.06 15.77 -24.09
CA VAL A 344 -15.64 16.77 -23.10
C VAL A 344 -15.07 18.05 -23.75
N GLY A 345 -15.14 18.18 -25.07
CA GLY A 345 -14.52 19.31 -25.79
C GLY A 345 -12.98 19.27 -25.76
N ASP A 346 -12.40 18.10 -25.46
CA ASP A 346 -10.97 17.88 -25.55
C ASP A 346 -10.60 17.39 -26.98
N GLY A 347 -10.03 18.27 -27.83
CA GLY A 347 -9.49 17.92 -29.15
C GLY A 347 -8.13 17.23 -29.13
N ARG A 348 -7.68 16.74 -27.97
CA ARG A 348 -6.44 15.98 -27.78
C ARG A 348 -6.37 14.73 -28.65
N ASP A 349 -5.17 14.41 -29.12
CA ASP A 349 -4.84 13.15 -29.77
C ASP A 349 -4.89 11.97 -28.76
N ILE A 350 -5.93 11.13 -28.87
CA ILE A 350 -5.96 9.82 -28.21
C ILE A 350 -5.17 8.88 -29.12
N ALA A 351 -3.91 8.62 -28.80
CA ALA A 351 -2.91 7.95 -29.64
C ALA A 351 -3.30 6.49 -29.97
N ALA A 352 -4.33 6.34 -30.81
CA ALA A 352 -4.99 5.09 -31.14
C ALA A 352 -4.23 4.34 -32.23
N GLY A 353 -4.27 3.01 -32.17
CA GLY A 353 -3.62 2.13 -33.12
C GLY A 353 -2.16 1.85 -32.74
N ALA A 354 -1.29 1.89 -33.74
CA ALA A 354 0.13 1.55 -33.57
C ALA A 354 0.92 2.66 -32.87
N ALA A 355 2.03 2.26 -32.25
CA ALA A 355 3.01 3.22 -31.74
C ALA A 355 3.56 4.10 -32.88
N ARG A 356 3.95 5.33 -32.56
CA ARG A 356 4.40 6.33 -33.54
C ARG A 356 5.75 6.92 -33.14
N PRO A 357 6.69 7.12 -34.09
CA PRO A 357 7.91 7.87 -33.81
C PRO A 357 7.60 9.27 -33.28
N ALA A 358 8.31 9.69 -32.24
CA ALA A 358 8.28 11.04 -31.68
C ALA A 358 9.71 11.53 -31.40
N PRO A 359 10.47 11.85 -32.47
CA PRO A 359 11.80 12.42 -32.31
C PRO A 359 11.71 13.70 -31.48
N GLY A 360 12.53 13.81 -30.44
CA GLY A 360 12.52 14.95 -29.52
C GLY A 360 11.53 14.83 -28.35
N LEU A 361 10.91 13.66 -28.14
CA LEU A 361 10.18 13.40 -26.90
C LEU A 361 11.14 13.45 -25.69
N GLU A 362 11.10 14.55 -24.95
CA GLU A 362 12.01 14.83 -23.84
C GLU A 362 11.34 14.66 -22.47
N TYR A 363 10.05 15.01 -22.35
CA TYR A 363 9.28 14.91 -21.12
C TYR A 363 7.97 14.18 -21.33
N ALA A 364 7.65 13.29 -20.39
CA ALA A 364 6.40 12.54 -20.38
C ALA A 364 5.79 12.51 -18.97
N LEU A 365 4.46 12.49 -18.93
CA LEU A 365 3.67 12.41 -17.72
C LEU A 365 3.03 11.03 -17.61
N SER A 366 3.04 10.44 -16.42
CA SER A 366 2.23 9.27 -16.10
C SER A 366 1.24 9.61 -14.98
N THR A 367 -0.03 9.29 -15.18
CA THR A 367 -1.11 9.54 -14.22
C THR A 367 -1.70 8.24 -13.69
N SER A 368 -2.09 8.24 -12.42
CA SER A 368 -2.80 7.12 -11.80
C SER A 368 -3.92 7.64 -10.91
N ALA A 369 -5.09 7.01 -11.00
CA ALA A 369 -6.21 7.26 -10.11
C ALA A 369 -6.66 5.93 -9.47
N GLY A 370 -7.25 6.00 -8.29
CA GLY A 370 -7.64 4.82 -7.53
C GLY A 370 -8.92 5.06 -6.73
N PHE A 371 -9.51 3.96 -6.26
CA PHE A 371 -10.62 4.02 -5.33
C PHE A 371 -10.26 4.78 -4.05
N GLY A 372 -11.28 5.34 -3.41
CA GLY A 372 -11.12 6.33 -2.36
C GLY A 372 -10.77 7.73 -2.88
N GLY A 373 -10.77 7.95 -4.20
CA GLY A 373 -10.47 9.24 -4.83
C GLY A 373 -8.99 9.60 -4.76
N GLN A 374 -8.10 8.61 -4.73
CA GLN A 374 -6.66 8.82 -4.60
C GLN A 374 -6.04 9.06 -5.98
N ASN A 375 -5.23 10.09 -6.12
CA ASN A 375 -4.61 10.46 -7.39
C ASN A 375 -3.09 10.61 -7.25
N ALA A 376 -2.35 10.18 -8.27
CA ALA A 376 -0.91 10.35 -8.37
C ALA A 376 -0.51 10.81 -9.78
N ALA A 377 0.55 11.61 -9.86
CA ALA A 377 1.17 12.03 -11.11
C ALA A 377 2.70 11.93 -10.99
N LEU A 378 3.35 11.37 -12.01
CA LEU A 378 4.80 11.21 -12.13
C LEU A 378 5.28 11.88 -13.41
N VAL A 379 6.31 12.72 -13.31
CA VAL A 379 6.93 13.40 -14.45
C VAL A 379 8.29 12.76 -14.71
N PHE A 380 8.47 12.24 -15.93
CA PHE A 380 9.72 11.65 -16.38
C PHE A 380 10.39 12.52 -17.45
N GLY A 381 11.72 12.47 -17.49
CA GLY A 381 12.52 13.15 -18.50
C GLY A 381 13.62 12.26 -19.08
N ALA A 382 13.98 12.50 -20.34
CA ALA A 382 15.12 11.87 -20.99
C ALA A 382 16.47 12.45 -20.52
N VAL A 383 16.46 13.69 -20.02
CA VAL A 383 17.64 14.41 -19.55
C VAL A 383 17.56 14.69 -18.06
N ALA A 384 18.73 14.77 -17.42
CA ALA A 384 18.81 15.11 -16.01
C ALA A 384 18.28 16.55 -15.82
N PRO A 385 17.44 16.80 -14.82
CA PRO A 385 17.16 18.16 -14.41
C PRO A 385 18.44 18.79 -13.86
N GLY A 386 18.54 20.12 -13.95
CA GLY A 386 19.54 20.85 -13.17
C GLY A 386 19.40 20.56 -11.67
N ARG A 387 20.44 20.85 -10.88
CA ARG A 387 20.36 20.81 -9.41
C ARG A 387 19.21 21.69 -8.95
N ARG A 388 18.34 21.15 -8.10
CA ARG A 388 17.17 21.85 -7.54
C ARG A 388 17.23 21.88 -6.03
N GLU A 389 16.64 22.93 -5.49
CA GLU A 389 16.32 23.02 -4.07
C GLU A 389 15.15 22.09 -3.77
N TYR A 390 15.32 21.20 -2.80
CA TYR A 390 14.23 20.41 -2.26
C TYR A 390 13.79 21.00 -0.92
N PRO A 391 12.49 21.24 -0.71
CA PRO A 391 11.98 21.73 0.56
C PRO A 391 12.37 20.73 1.65
N GLY A 392 13.20 21.18 2.58
CA GLY A 392 13.83 20.35 3.58
C GLY A 392 13.74 20.99 4.96
N GLY A 393 12.99 20.34 5.84
CA GLY A 393 12.93 20.67 7.26
C GLY A 393 11.71 21.49 7.65
N GLY A 394 11.81 22.23 8.75
CA GLY A 394 10.65 22.76 9.44
C GLY A 394 10.17 21.85 10.57
N GLU A 395 9.53 22.50 11.54
CA GLU A 395 9.04 21.87 12.76
C GLU A 395 7.68 21.22 12.49
N VAL A 396 7.56 19.94 12.86
CA VAL A 396 6.33 19.16 12.76
C VAL A 396 5.78 18.94 14.15
N LEU A 397 4.58 19.46 14.37
CA LEU A 397 3.88 19.44 15.64
C LEU A 397 2.82 18.35 15.64
N VAL A 398 2.62 17.71 16.78
CA VAL A 398 1.45 16.85 17.02
C VAL A 398 0.43 17.70 17.76
N THR A 399 -0.75 17.90 17.19
CA THR A 399 -1.76 18.84 17.70
C THR A 399 -3.05 18.18 18.19
N GLY A 400 -3.30 16.94 17.79
CA GLY A 400 -4.46 16.15 18.25
C GLY A 400 -4.18 14.64 18.21
N ALA A 401 -4.94 13.90 19.01
CA ALA A 401 -5.00 12.44 18.88
C ALA A 401 -6.41 11.87 19.11
N GLY A 402 -6.73 10.83 18.37
CA GLY A 402 -7.91 9.99 18.52
C GLY A 402 -7.50 8.56 18.83
N VAL A 403 -8.18 7.92 19.78
CA VAL A 403 -7.90 6.53 20.17
C VAL A 403 -9.21 5.77 20.22
N VAL A 404 -9.23 4.61 19.59
CA VAL A 404 -10.28 3.60 19.66
C VAL A 404 -9.58 2.32 20.11
N HIS A 405 -9.86 1.89 21.34
CA HIS A 405 -9.25 0.72 21.95
C HIS A 405 -10.24 0.07 22.91
N PRO A 406 -10.25 -1.26 23.11
CA PRO A 406 -11.19 -1.92 24.03
C PRO A 406 -11.15 -1.43 25.48
N TRP A 407 -10.07 -0.73 25.89
CA TRP A 407 -10.00 -0.10 27.21
C TRP A 407 -10.79 1.20 27.32
N ALA A 408 -10.82 1.98 26.24
CA ALA A 408 -11.53 3.25 26.17
C ALA A 408 -11.45 3.85 24.76
N THR A 409 -12.51 4.58 24.42
CA THR A 409 -12.58 5.43 23.23
C THR A 409 -12.34 6.90 23.61
N GLY A 410 -11.41 7.56 22.90
CA GLY A 410 -10.95 8.94 23.11
C GLY A 410 -9.65 9.06 23.91
N ARG A 411 -8.79 10.02 23.54
CA ARG A 411 -7.43 10.21 24.11
C ARG A 411 -7.44 10.32 25.64
N ALA A 412 -8.30 11.17 26.21
CA ALA A 412 -8.33 11.41 27.65
C ALA A 412 -8.76 10.15 28.44
N ALA A 413 -9.81 9.47 27.96
CA ALA A 413 -10.32 8.25 28.58
C ALA A 413 -9.28 7.11 28.48
N PHE A 414 -8.62 6.97 27.33
CA PHE A 414 -7.55 5.98 27.15
C PHE A 414 -6.34 6.24 28.06
N LEU A 415 -5.88 7.48 28.19
CA LEU A 415 -4.80 7.84 29.11
C LEU A 415 -5.17 7.61 30.58
N ALA A 416 -6.44 7.82 30.95
CA ALA A 416 -6.94 7.51 32.28
C ALA A 416 -6.95 5.99 32.51
N ALA A 417 -7.48 5.23 31.53
CA ALA A 417 -7.49 3.77 31.57
C ALA A 417 -6.07 3.21 31.70
N LEU A 418 -5.08 3.72 30.97
CA LEU A 418 -3.67 3.27 31.08
C LEU A 418 -3.07 3.38 32.49
N ARG A 419 -3.59 4.27 33.35
CA ARG A 419 -3.11 4.41 34.73
C ARG A 419 -3.68 3.37 35.68
N THR A 420 -4.81 2.77 35.33
CA THR A 420 -5.57 1.83 36.16
C THR A 420 -5.73 0.46 35.51
N ALA A 421 -5.38 0.33 34.23
CA ALA A 421 -5.55 -0.87 33.45
C ALA A 421 -4.70 -2.00 34.03
N GLY A 422 -5.31 -3.17 34.16
CA GLY A 422 -4.61 -4.42 34.38
C GLY A 422 -3.89 -4.89 33.11
N PRO A 423 -3.38 -6.13 33.11
CA PRO A 423 -2.74 -6.70 31.94
C PRO A 423 -3.72 -6.77 30.75
N ALA A 424 -3.18 -6.85 29.52
CA ALA A 424 -3.99 -6.92 28.31
C ALA A 424 -4.97 -8.11 28.38
N ILE A 425 -6.21 -7.87 27.96
CA ILE A 425 -7.30 -8.84 28.03
C ILE A 425 -7.36 -9.56 26.68
N PRO A 426 -7.14 -10.89 26.62
CA PRO A 426 -7.35 -11.67 25.41
C PRO A 426 -8.79 -11.50 24.92
N GLU A 427 -8.98 -11.47 23.60
CA GLU A 427 -10.31 -11.43 22.98
C GLU A 427 -11.15 -10.17 23.29
N ALA A 428 -10.52 -9.10 23.79
CA ALA A 428 -11.19 -7.82 23.89
C ALA A 428 -11.59 -7.30 22.50
N GLU A 429 -12.79 -6.76 22.40
CA GLU A 429 -13.40 -6.22 21.19
C GLU A 429 -13.83 -4.77 21.41
N VAL A 430 -13.96 -4.00 20.34
CA VAL A 430 -14.54 -2.64 20.39
C VAL A 430 -16.00 -2.72 19.97
N ALA A 431 -16.90 -2.26 20.84
CA ALA A 431 -18.33 -2.31 20.54
C ALA A 431 -18.74 -1.23 19.53
N ASP A 432 -19.60 -1.59 18.58
CA ASP A 432 -20.15 -0.67 17.57
C ASP A 432 -20.78 0.59 18.20
N ALA A 433 -21.39 0.46 19.39
CA ALA A 433 -21.98 1.57 20.13
C ALA A 433 -20.96 2.65 20.57
N GLU A 434 -19.68 2.28 20.72
CA GLU A 434 -18.61 3.24 21.01
C GLU A 434 -18.18 4.03 19.76
N LEU A 435 -18.36 3.45 18.58
CA LEU A 435 -17.97 4.06 17.30
C LEU A 435 -19.09 4.91 16.70
N ALA A 436 -20.34 4.51 16.90
CA ALA A 436 -21.53 5.14 16.33
C ALA A 436 -21.61 6.68 16.51
N PRO A 437 -21.19 7.28 17.65
CA PRO A 437 -21.23 8.74 17.81
C PRO A 437 -20.34 9.51 16.82
N TYR A 438 -19.34 8.87 16.22
CA TYR A 438 -18.35 9.50 15.34
C TYR A 438 -18.62 9.25 13.85
N ILE A 439 -19.67 8.48 13.53
CA ILE A 439 -19.97 8.06 12.15
C ILE A 439 -21.41 8.49 11.83
N PRO A 440 -21.63 9.29 10.77
CA PRO A 440 -22.98 9.64 10.35
C PRO A 440 -23.83 8.37 10.09
N PRO A 441 -25.09 8.31 10.55
CA PRO A 441 -25.95 7.13 10.36
C PRO A 441 -26.12 6.70 8.89
N ALA A 442 -26.01 7.64 7.95
CA ALA A 442 -26.08 7.37 6.51
C ALA A 442 -24.83 6.67 5.94
N ASP A 443 -23.68 6.85 6.59
CA ASP A 443 -22.39 6.27 6.17
C ASP A 443 -22.16 4.90 6.80
N TRP A 444 -22.74 4.65 7.98
CA TRP A 444 -22.57 3.40 8.72
C TRP A 444 -22.77 2.12 7.88
N PRO A 445 -23.83 1.99 7.05
CA PRO A 445 -24.04 0.78 6.24
C PRO A 445 -23.03 0.61 5.10
N ARG A 446 -22.23 1.64 4.80
CA ARG A 446 -21.22 1.64 3.74
C ARG A 446 -19.84 1.23 4.27
N LEU A 447 -19.63 1.33 5.58
CA LEU A 447 -18.39 1.02 6.26
C LEU A 447 -18.40 -0.41 6.79
N ASP A 448 -17.37 -1.16 6.45
CA ASP A 448 -17.02 -2.41 7.12
C ASP A 448 -16.42 -2.14 8.52
N PRO A 449 -16.19 -3.16 9.36
CA PRO A 449 -15.68 -2.96 10.71
C PRO A 449 -14.34 -2.20 10.74
N PHE A 450 -13.42 -2.51 9.83
CA PHE A 450 -12.15 -1.79 9.69
C PHE A 450 -12.36 -0.30 9.37
N GLY A 451 -13.25 0.02 8.43
CA GLY A 451 -13.60 1.39 8.06
C GLY A 451 -14.24 2.19 9.18
N ARG A 452 -15.01 1.53 10.06
CA ARG A 452 -15.58 2.16 11.26
C ARG A 452 -14.49 2.56 12.25
N LEU A 453 -13.53 1.67 12.52
CA LEU A 453 -12.38 1.96 13.39
C LEU A 453 -11.58 3.16 12.85
N VAL A 454 -11.22 3.11 11.57
CA VAL A 454 -10.46 4.16 10.88
C VAL A 454 -11.19 5.51 10.92
N THR A 455 -12.48 5.53 10.58
CA THR A 455 -13.29 6.77 10.52
C THR A 455 -13.50 7.36 11.91
N ALA A 456 -13.79 6.52 12.92
CA ALA A 456 -13.99 6.99 14.28
C ALA A 456 -12.70 7.57 14.88
N ALA A 457 -11.56 6.90 14.71
CA ALA A 457 -10.27 7.41 15.17
C ALA A 457 -9.92 8.76 14.51
N ALA A 458 -10.13 8.89 13.21
CA ALA A 458 -9.93 10.14 12.46
C ALA A 458 -10.76 11.30 13.04
N ARG A 459 -12.05 11.09 13.29
CA ARG A 459 -12.96 12.09 13.87
C ARG A 459 -12.62 12.46 15.30
N LEU A 460 -12.20 11.49 16.10
CA LEU A 460 -11.70 11.72 17.46
C LEU A 460 -10.44 12.61 17.45
N ALA A 461 -9.52 12.36 16.52
CA ALA A 461 -8.31 13.17 16.38
C ALA A 461 -8.61 14.59 15.89
N GLU A 462 -9.54 14.75 14.95
CA GLU A 462 -10.03 16.06 14.50
C GLU A 462 -10.67 16.84 15.66
N ALA A 463 -11.53 16.19 16.45
CA ALA A 463 -12.16 16.81 17.60
C ALA A 463 -11.13 17.23 18.68
N ASP A 464 -10.12 16.39 18.93
CA ASP A 464 -9.06 16.68 19.91
C ASP A 464 -8.10 17.79 19.44
N ALA A 465 -7.81 17.87 18.14
CA ALA A 465 -7.00 18.94 17.54
C ALA A 465 -7.69 20.31 17.58
N GLY A 466 -9.02 20.32 17.68
CA GLY A 466 -9.85 21.51 17.79
C GLY A 466 -10.17 22.19 16.45
N PRO A 467 -10.87 23.34 16.50
CA PRO A 467 -11.30 24.05 15.29
C PRO A 467 -10.13 24.61 14.49
N GLY A 468 -10.38 24.89 13.20
CA GLY A 468 -9.39 25.47 12.29
C GLY A 468 -8.35 24.47 11.77
N THR A 469 -8.51 23.17 12.04
CA THR A 469 -7.66 22.11 11.44
C THR A 469 -7.87 21.98 9.92
N CYS A 470 -8.98 22.53 9.40
CA CYS A 470 -9.36 22.50 7.98
C CYS A 470 -9.48 23.93 7.42
N LEU A 471 -8.35 24.62 7.22
CA LEU A 471 -8.32 25.94 6.56
C LEU A 471 -8.34 25.82 5.02
N ASP A 472 -7.58 24.87 4.48
CA ASP A 472 -7.59 24.52 3.05
C ASP A 472 -7.62 23.00 2.88
N PRO A 473 -8.74 22.41 2.43
CA PRO A 473 -8.86 20.98 2.14
C PRO A 473 -7.74 20.40 1.28
N ALA A 474 -7.23 21.16 0.30
CA ALA A 474 -6.16 20.69 -0.60
C ALA A 474 -4.81 20.54 0.10
N ARG A 475 -4.66 21.12 1.30
CA ARG A 475 -3.46 21.08 2.13
C ARG A 475 -3.55 20.10 3.30
N ILE A 476 -4.65 19.35 3.39
CA ILE A 476 -4.87 18.31 4.40
C ILE A 476 -4.58 16.95 3.77
N GLY A 477 -3.50 16.32 4.22
CA GLY A 477 -3.12 14.97 3.83
C GLY A 477 -3.65 13.90 4.80
N LEU A 478 -3.57 12.65 4.36
CA LEU A 478 -3.93 11.47 5.15
C LEU A 478 -2.93 10.34 4.89
N VAL A 479 -2.40 9.75 5.96
CA VAL A 479 -1.56 8.55 5.90
C VAL A 479 -2.20 7.48 6.77
N LEU A 480 -2.75 6.45 6.14
CA LEU A 480 -3.28 5.26 6.80
C LEU A 480 -2.18 4.18 6.88
N ALA A 481 -2.10 3.49 8.01
CA ALA A 481 -1.23 2.35 8.23
C ALA A 481 -2.03 1.17 8.76
N THR A 482 -1.68 -0.02 8.29
CA THR A 482 -2.28 -1.28 8.75
C THR A 482 -1.30 -2.43 8.56
N ALA A 483 -1.20 -3.30 9.55
CA ALA A 483 -0.36 -4.49 9.44
C ALA A 483 -1.00 -5.54 8.53
N SER A 484 -2.33 -5.68 8.59
CA SER A 484 -3.07 -6.79 7.97
C SER A 484 -4.18 -6.35 7.00
N GLY A 485 -4.73 -5.15 7.15
CA GLY A 485 -5.83 -4.64 6.33
C GLY A 485 -7.22 -5.11 6.79
N PRO A 486 -8.25 -5.00 5.92
CA PRO A 486 -9.65 -5.34 6.22
C PRO A 486 -9.89 -6.87 6.14
N VAL A 487 -9.22 -7.62 7.02
CA VAL A 487 -9.23 -9.09 7.05
C VAL A 487 -10.65 -9.66 7.13
N THR A 488 -11.55 -9.03 7.88
CA THR A 488 -12.95 -9.46 7.98
C THR A 488 -13.64 -9.45 6.61
N THR A 489 -13.44 -8.38 5.85
CA THR A 489 -14.01 -8.22 4.51
C THR A 489 -13.37 -9.19 3.53
N HIS A 490 -12.04 -9.36 3.55
CA HIS A 490 -11.35 -10.34 2.69
C HIS A 490 -11.89 -11.76 2.88
N ASN A 491 -12.09 -12.20 4.13
CA ASN A 491 -12.62 -13.54 4.42
C ASN A 491 -14.06 -13.71 3.95
N ALA A 492 -14.93 -12.73 4.20
CA ALA A 492 -16.32 -12.76 3.71
C ALA A 492 -16.39 -12.86 2.18
N MET A 493 -15.50 -12.14 1.47
CA MET A 493 -15.39 -12.20 0.01
C MET A 493 -14.94 -13.58 -0.47
N ALA A 494 -13.94 -14.17 0.18
CA ALA A 494 -13.46 -15.51 -0.14
C ALA A 494 -14.53 -16.59 0.09
N GLU A 495 -15.28 -16.50 1.19
CA GLU A 495 -16.39 -17.41 1.50
C GLU A 495 -17.52 -17.33 0.47
N LEU A 496 -17.93 -16.11 0.08
CA LEU A 496 -18.92 -15.90 -0.96
C LEU A 496 -18.46 -16.50 -2.29
N HIS A 497 -17.19 -16.27 -2.66
CA HIS A 497 -16.61 -16.83 -3.86
C HIS A 497 -16.60 -18.37 -3.83
N ALA A 498 -16.19 -18.98 -2.72
CA ALA A 498 -16.19 -20.44 -2.55
C ALA A 498 -17.60 -21.05 -2.67
N GLN A 499 -18.64 -20.29 -2.32
CA GLN A 499 -20.04 -20.67 -2.50
C GLN A 499 -20.59 -20.40 -3.92
N GLY A 500 -19.77 -19.85 -4.83
CA GLY A 500 -20.17 -19.44 -6.17
C GLY A 500 -21.07 -18.20 -6.18
N LEU A 501 -21.06 -17.40 -5.10
CA LEU A 501 -21.88 -16.20 -4.94
C LEU A 501 -21.07 -14.94 -5.24
N ALA A 502 -21.73 -13.97 -5.85
CA ALA A 502 -21.14 -12.65 -6.09
C ALA A 502 -21.28 -11.77 -4.84
N PRO A 503 -20.23 -11.00 -4.48
CA PRO A 503 -20.31 -10.07 -3.38
C PRO A 503 -21.15 -8.84 -3.70
N SER A 504 -21.71 -8.20 -2.67
CA SER A 504 -22.50 -6.99 -2.85
C SER A 504 -21.62 -5.81 -3.33
N PRO A 505 -22.18 -4.85 -4.09
CA PRO A 505 -21.43 -3.68 -4.55
C PRO A 505 -21.04 -2.70 -3.43
N VAL A 506 -21.54 -2.91 -2.20
CA VAL A 506 -21.16 -2.14 -1.01
C VAL A 506 -20.03 -2.84 -0.25
N LEU A 507 -20.06 -4.17 -0.15
CA LEU A 507 -19.03 -4.93 0.56
C LEU A 507 -17.72 -4.94 -0.21
N ALA A 508 -17.79 -5.25 -1.51
CA ALA A 508 -16.60 -5.50 -2.30
C ALA A 508 -15.58 -4.35 -2.30
N PRO A 509 -15.94 -3.05 -2.41
CA PRO A 509 -14.95 -1.98 -2.40
C PRO A 509 -14.18 -1.90 -1.08
N ASN A 510 -14.79 -2.30 0.04
CA ASN A 510 -14.15 -2.36 1.35
C ASN A 510 -13.08 -3.47 1.44
N ALA A 511 -12.86 -4.27 0.41
CA ALA A 511 -11.70 -5.16 0.33
C ALA A 511 -10.39 -4.42 0.06
N VAL A 512 -10.40 -3.12 -0.25
CA VAL A 512 -9.20 -2.36 -0.60
C VAL A 512 -8.90 -1.33 0.49
N ALA A 513 -7.74 -1.40 1.16
CA ALA A 513 -7.38 -0.45 2.22
C ALA A 513 -7.42 1.04 1.79
N GLY A 514 -7.18 1.31 0.49
CA GLY A 514 -7.36 2.64 -0.12
C GLY A 514 -8.78 3.21 0.02
N VAL A 515 -9.80 2.37 0.07
CA VAL A 515 -11.20 2.77 0.27
C VAL A 515 -11.42 3.29 1.70
N HIS A 516 -10.83 2.68 2.72
CA HIS A 516 -10.95 3.15 4.11
C HIS A 516 -10.26 4.49 4.31
N ALA A 517 -9.09 4.68 3.66
CA ALA A 517 -8.45 5.99 3.58
C ALA A 517 -9.35 7.02 2.88
N GLY A 518 -10.05 6.62 1.81
CA GLY A 518 -11.04 7.46 1.12
C GLY A 518 -12.24 7.84 2.01
N HIS A 519 -12.77 6.91 2.79
CA HIS A 519 -13.83 7.18 3.76
C HIS A 519 -13.40 8.20 4.82
N ALA A 520 -12.21 8.02 5.39
CA ALA A 520 -11.65 8.99 6.33
C ALA A 520 -11.38 10.35 5.66
N ALA A 521 -10.89 10.36 4.42
CA ALA A 521 -10.68 11.59 3.67
C ALA A 521 -11.99 12.34 3.39
N VAL A 522 -13.08 11.65 3.03
CA VAL A 522 -14.41 12.25 2.90
C VAL A 522 -14.89 12.82 4.23
N ALA A 523 -14.75 12.06 5.32
CA ALA A 523 -15.13 12.51 6.65
C ALA A 523 -14.40 13.82 7.03
N LEU A 524 -13.09 13.85 6.84
CA LEU A 524 -12.24 15.00 7.18
C LEU A 524 -12.22 16.11 6.11
N ASN A 525 -12.87 15.89 4.97
CA ASN A 525 -12.70 16.70 3.75
C ASN A 525 -11.22 16.91 3.38
N ALA A 526 -10.40 15.86 3.49
CA ALA A 526 -8.97 15.88 3.21
C ALA A 526 -8.69 15.63 1.72
N ARG A 527 -8.22 16.65 1.00
CA ARG A 527 -8.01 16.63 -0.46
C ARG A 527 -6.54 16.68 -0.88
N GLY A 528 -5.63 16.70 0.09
CA GLY A 528 -4.18 16.64 -0.10
C GLY A 528 -3.66 15.21 -0.31
N PRO A 529 -2.35 14.98 -0.10
CA PRO A 529 -1.72 13.67 -0.30
C PRO A 529 -2.40 12.57 0.51
N THR A 530 -2.80 11.47 -0.13
CA THR A 530 -3.37 10.30 0.53
C THR A 530 -2.48 9.07 0.32
N VAL A 531 -2.04 8.43 1.40
CA VAL A 531 -1.10 7.30 1.41
C VAL A 531 -1.64 6.19 2.33
N VAL A 532 -1.42 4.94 1.95
CA VAL A 532 -1.73 3.74 2.74
C VAL A 532 -0.51 2.83 2.75
N LEU A 533 0.02 2.54 3.94
CA LEU A 533 1.23 1.74 4.15
C LEU A 533 0.92 0.44 4.89
N SER A 534 1.60 -0.64 4.51
CA SER A 534 1.56 -1.93 5.22
C SER A 534 2.94 -2.56 5.29
N ALA A 535 3.63 -2.38 6.41
CA ALA A 535 4.98 -2.88 6.69
C ALA A 535 4.99 -3.76 7.95
N GLY A 536 3.94 -4.57 8.13
CA GLY A 536 3.76 -5.37 9.34
C GLY A 536 3.59 -4.48 10.57
N ASP A 537 4.20 -4.87 11.68
CA ASP A 537 3.97 -4.22 12.98
C ASP A 537 4.62 -2.81 13.05
N ALA A 538 5.56 -2.52 12.15
CA ALA A 538 6.20 -1.20 12.04
C ALA A 538 5.36 -0.16 11.26
N SER A 539 4.21 -0.55 10.70
CA SER A 539 3.41 0.30 9.79
C SER A 539 3.09 1.67 10.37
N GLY A 540 2.66 1.73 11.63
CA GLY A 540 2.29 2.99 12.28
C GLY A 540 3.45 3.98 12.42
N LEU A 541 4.65 3.49 12.75
CA LEU A 541 5.85 4.33 12.87
C LEU A 541 6.33 4.84 11.50
N LEU A 542 6.29 3.99 10.49
CA LEU A 542 6.64 4.39 9.12
C LEU A 542 5.63 5.39 8.55
N ALA A 543 4.34 5.25 8.88
CA ALA A 543 3.31 6.23 8.52
C ALA A 543 3.53 7.60 9.18
N LEU A 544 3.92 7.63 10.46
CA LEU A 544 4.31 8.88 11.14
C LEU A 544 5.50 9.56 10.46
N GLY A 545 6.51 8.77 10.08
CA GLY A 545 7.66 9.26 9.33
C GLY A 545 7.27 9.86 7.97
N GLN A 546 6.46 9.12 7.20
CA GLN A 546 5.96 9.56 5.90
C GLN A 546 5.14 10.85 6.01
N ALA A 547 4.27 10.97 7.01
CA ALA A 547 3.49 12.17 7.25
C ALA A 547 4.36 13.38 7.63
N ALA A 548 5.36 13.18 8.49
CA ALA A 548 6.31 14.22 8.84
C ALA A 548 7.10 14.71 7.61
N ASP A 549 7.44 13.81 6.69
CA ASP A 549 8.10 14.18 5.44
C ASP A 549 7.18 14.96 4.51
N LEU A 550 5.90 14.62 4.42
CA LEU A 550 4.92 15.38 3.63
C LEU A 550 4.78 16.81 4.14
N VAL A 551 4.74 17.00 5.46
CA VAL A 551 4.70 18.34 6.08
C VAL A 551 6.01 19.10 5.82
N ARG A 552 7.18 18.48 6.06
CA ARG A 552 8.49 19.12 5.85
C ARG A 552 8.78 19.47 4.39
N ALA A 553 8.26 18.66 3.47
CA ALA A 553 8.35 18.91 2.04
C ALA A 553 7.37 20.02 1.59
N GLY A 554 6.54 20.56 2.49
CA GLY A 554 5.53 21.56 2.16
C GLY A 554 4.41 21.02 1.26
N ARG A 555 4.21 19.69 1.21
CA ARG A 555 3.16 19.05 0.41
C ARG A 555 1.80 19.04 1.10
N ALA A 556 1.79 19.19 2.43
CA ALA A 556 0.60 19.36 3.25
C ALA A 556 0.94 20.23 4.45
N ASP A 557 -0.05 20.96 4.95
CA ASP A 557 0.10 21.76 6.18
C ASP A 557 -0.39 20.98 7.40
N VAL A 558 -1.34 20.06 7.17
CA VAL A 558 -1.90 19.13 8.16
C VAL A 558 -1.90 17.73 7.56
N VAL A 559 -1.52 16.72 8.34
CA VAL A 559 -1.61 15.31 7.93
C VAL A 559 -2.21 14.49 9.07
N TYR A 560 -3.30 13.79 8.77
CA TYR A 560 -3.87 12.78 9.67
C TYR A 560 -3.13 11.46 9.49
N VAL A 561 -2.50 10.97 10.55
CA VAL A 561 -1.83 9.67 10.57
C VAL A 561 -2.69 8.69 11.32
N ILE A 562 -3.25 7.70 10.63
CA ILE A 562 -4.17 6.72 11.21
C ILE A 562 -3.49 5.36 11.16
N ALA A 563 -3.37 4.67 12.29
CA ALA A 563 -2.94 3.28 12.36
C ALA A 563 -4.10 2.45 12.88
N ALA A 564 -4.50 1.41 12.15
CA ALA A 564 -5.62 0.56 12.52
C ALA A 564 -5.39 -0.89 12.11
N ASP A 565 -5.91 -1.82 12.91
CA ASP A 565 -6.00 -3.24 12.58
C ASP A 565 -7.22 -3.87 13.27
N GLU A 566 -7.79 -4.88 12.63
CA GLU A 566 -8.83 -5.73 13.20
C GLU A 566 -8.20 -6.91 13.97
N ALA A 567 -8.97 -7.53 14.86
CA ALA A 567 -8.61 -8.82 15.47
C ALA A 567 -9.56 -9.93 14.98
N ALA A 568 -9.72 -10.02 13.66
CA ALA A 568 -10.64 -10.97 13.03
C ALA A 568 -10.37 -12.44 13.49
N PRO A 569 -11.39 -13.30 13.61
CA PRO A 569 -11.22 -14.69 14.07
C PRO A 569 -10.18 -15.49 13.28
N ALA A 570 -10.12 -15.31 11.95
CA ALA A 570 -9.11 -15.96 11.12
C ALA A 570 -7.68 -15.50 11.45
N LEU A 571 -7.49 -14.20 11.72
CA LEU A 571 -6.20 -13.64 12.12
C LEU A 571 -5.78 -14.20 13.48
N ARG A 572 -6.68 -14.24 14.46
CA ARG A 572 -6.43 -14.87 15.76
C ARG A 572 -6.06 -16.35 15.61
N ALA A 573 -6.79 -17.10 14.78
CA ALA A 573 -6.52 -18.51 14.54
C ALA A 573 -5.14 -18.76 13.91
N GLY A 574 -4.72 -17.91 12.97
CA GLY A 574 -3.38 -17.97 12.38
C GLY A 574 -2.27 -17.69 13.40
N PHE A 575 -2.39 -16.59 14.16
CA PHE A 575 -1.42 -16.29 15.21
C PHE A 575 -1.35 -17.42 16.26
N ALA A 576 -2.49 -18.00 16.65
CA ALA A 576 -2.53 -19.13 17.59
C ALA A 576 -1.85 -20.38 17.02
N HIS A 577 -2.08 -20.71 15.74
CA HIS A 577 -1.46 -21.86 15.07
C HIS A 577 0.07 -21.78 15.09
N HIS A 578 0.61 -20.58 14.89
CA HIS A 578 2.05 -20.33 14.92
C HIS A 578 2.62 -20.05 16.31
N GLY A 579 1.83 -20.20 17.38
CA GLY A 579 2.30 -19.99 18.75
C GLY A 579 2.69 -18.54 19.05
N LEU A 580 2.07 -17.57 18.37
CA LEU A 580 2.35 -16.14 18.52
C LEU A 580 1.44 -15.45 19.55
N LEU A 581 0.40 -16.13 20.04
CA LEU A 581 -0.52 -15.61 21.05
C LEU A 581 -0.19 -16.15 22.44
N ALA A 582 -0.27 -15.27 23.43
CA ALA A 582 -0.19 -15.64 24.83
C ALA A 582 -1.40 -16.50 25.24
N LYS A 583 -1.17 -17.47 26.13
CA LYS A 583 -2.25 -18.36 26.64
C LYS A 583 -3.17 -17.69 27.65
N GLU A 584 -2.63 -16.79 28.47
CA GLU A 584 -3.37 -16.11 29.53
C GLU A 584 -3.34 -14.59 29.36
N THR A 585 -2.15 -14.01 29.20
CA THR A 585 -1.95 -12.58 28.99
C THR A 585 -0.54 -12.31 28.49
N GLY A 586 -0.31 -11.14 27.88
CA GLY A 586 1.00 -10.73 27.40
C GLY A 586 1.97 -10.46 28.55
N ARG A 587 3.17 -11.07 28.47
CA ARG A 587 4.24 -10.94 29.49
C ARG A 587 5.57 -10.55 28.83
N PRO A 588 5.67 -9.36 28.20
CA PRO A 588 6.87 -8.97 27.47
C PRO A 588 8.12 -9.00 28.37
N TYR A 589 9.19 -9.56 27.82
CA TYR A 589 10.50 -9.78 28.43
C TYR A 589 10.55 -10.74 29.63
N ASP A 590 9.41 -11.34 30.02
CA ASP A 590 9.35 -12.34 31.08
C ASP A 590 10.00 -13.66 30.62
N VAL A 591 10.53 -14.45 31.55
CA VAL A 591 11.08 -15.77 31.26
C VAL A 591 9.99 -16.75 30.79
N ASP A 592 8.77 -16.55 31.26
CA ASP A 592 7.58 -17.35 30.96
C ASP A 592 6.73 -16.75 29.83
N ALA A 593 7.27 -15.77 29.09
CA ALA A 593 6.58 -15.17 27.94
C ALA A 593 6.34 -16.21 26.84
N ASP A 594 5.09 -16.34 26.38
CA ASP A 594 4.66 -17.34 25.40
C ASP A 594 3.92 -16.75 24.18
N GLY A 595 3.89 -15.43 24.04
CA GLY A 595 3.29 -14.72 22.91
C GLY A 595 2.71 -13.36 23.27
N GLY A 596 2.11 -12.72 22.28
CA GLY A 596 1.43 -11.42 22.41
C GLY A 596 -0.08 -11.52 22.55
N VAL A 597 -0.75 -10.37 22.70
CA VAL A 597 -2.22 -10.28 22.72
C VAL A 597 -2.68 -9.47 21.52
N LEU A 598 -3.60 -10.03 20.74
CA LEU A 598 -4.20 -9.35 19.59
C LEU A 598 -5.53 -8.71 19.98
N THR A 599 -5.66 -7.41 19.73
CA THR A 599 -6.87 -6.62 19.98
C THR A 599 -7.15 -5.71 18.79
N PRO A 600 -8.43 -5.46 18.44
CA PRO A 600 -8.77 -4.50 17.41
C PRO A 600 -8.56 -3.09 17.98
N ALA A 601 -7.92 -2.22 17.22
CA ALA A 601 -7.68 -0.84 17.64
C ALA A 601 -7.49 0.08 16.45
N ALA A 602 -7.76 1.37 16.67
CA ALA A 602 -7.34 2.43 15.78
C ALA A 602 -6.86 3.64 16.56
N VAL A 603 -5.73 4.21 16.13
CA VAL A 603 -5.16 5.43 16.68
C VAL A 603 -4.94 6.40 15.54
N ALA A 604 -5.33 7.65 15.73
CA ALA A 604 -5.08 8.73 14.80
C ALA A 604 -4.30 9.86 15.48
N LEU A 605 -3.31 10.42 14.79
CA LEU A 605 -2.56 11.61 15.21
C LEU A 605 -2.71 12.70 14.15
N VAL A 606 -2.81 13.96 14.59
CA VAL A 606 -2.80 15.13 13.70
C VAL A 606 -1.41 15.74 13.74
N LEU A 607 -0.70 15.66 12.61
CA LEU A 607 0.60 16.30 12.41
C LEU A 607 0.39 17.62 11.66
N GLU A 608 1.01 18.70 12.13
CA GLU A 608 0.88 20.03 11.52
C GLU A 608 2.24 20.71 11.34
N SER A 609 2.35 21.55 10.31
CA SER A 609 3.43 22.53 10.24
C SER A 609 3.29 23.53 11.39
N ALA A 610 4.42 23.97 11.95
CA ALA A 610 4.42 25.02 12.98
C ALA A 610 3.71 26.30 12.52
N GLU A 611 3.89 26.72 11.26
CA GLU A 611 3.24 27.91 10.71
C GLU A 611 1.71 27.79 10.69
N HIS A 612 1.17 26.62 10.33
CA HIS A 612 -0.26 26.39 10.35
C HIS A 612 -0.80 26.34 11.78
N ALA A 613 -0.13 25.60 12.66
CA ALA A 613 -0.49 25.45 14.06
C ALA A 613 -0.53 26.81 14.78
N ASP A 614 0.48 27.65 14.59
CA ASP A 614 0.55 29.00 15.17
C ASP A 614 -0.60 29.88 14.66
N ARG A 615 -0.88 29.84 13.35
CA ARG A 615 -1.93 30.65 12.71
C ARG A 615 -3.33 30.37 13.28
N ARG A 616 -3.62 29.11 13.62
CA ARG A 616 -4.91 28.72 14.21
C ARG A 616 -4.90 28.68 15.75
N GLY A 617 -3.77 28.98 16.39
CA GLY A 617 -3.63 28.90 17.86
C GLY A 617 -3.76 27.47 18.39
N ALA A 618 -3.18 26.49 17.69
CA ALA A 618 -3.30 25.08 18.01
C ALA A 618 -2.66 24.72 19.37
N LYS A 619 -3.27 23.77 20.07
CA LYS A 619 -2.63 23.12 21.20
C LYS A 619 -1.55 22.16 20.70
N VAL A 620 -0.34 22.27 21.25
CA VAL A 620 0.76 21.34 20.93
C VAL A 620 0.82 20.22 21.96
N LEU A 621 0.68 18.98 21.50
CA LEU A 621 0.82 17.76 22.30
C LEU A 621 2.26 17.25 22.30
N GLY A 622 3.00 17.48 21.21
CA GLY A 622 4.35 16.98 21.04
C GLY A 622 4.95 17.43 19.72
N ARG A 623 6.17 16.95 19.43
CA ARG A 623 6.95 17.33 18.26
C ARG A 623 7.62 16.09 17.66
N THR A 624 7.65 15.99 16.35
CA THR A 624 8.41 14.94 15.66
C THR A 624 9.84 15.43 15.42
N LEU A 625 10.81 14.85 16.14
CA LEU A 625 12.21 15.23 16.01
C LEU A 625 12.85 14.62 14.77
N GLY A 626 12.74 13.30 14.59
CA GLY A 626 13.29 12.57 13.47
C GLY A 626 12.68 11.17 13.36
N HIS A 627 12.92 10.53 12.22
CA HIS A 627 12.48 9.16 11.96
C HIS A 627 13.42 8.47 10.99
N THR A 628 13.39 7.14 11.00
CA THR A 628 14.04 6.30 10.01
C THR A 628 13.34 4.95 9.95
N GLY A 629 13.69 4.14 8.95
CA GLY A 629 13.25 2.77 8.84
C GLY A 629 14.44 1.88 8.45
N ALA A 630 14.44 0.66 8.97
CA ALA A 630 15.38 -0.38 8.59
C ALA A 630 14.67 -1.72 8.72
N GLY A 631 15.11 -2.72 7.95
CA GLY A 631 14.60 -4.08 8.08
C GLY A 631 15.73 -5.10 8.01
N ALA A 632 15.58 -6.21 8.70
CA ALA A 632 16.58 -7.27 8.70
C ALA A 632 16.47 -8.17 7.45
N ALA A 633 17.60 -8.58 6.88
CA ALA A 633 17.64 -9.40 5.66
C ALA A 633 17.42 -10.91 5.97
N VAL A 634 16.42 -11.22 6.79
CA VAL A 634 16.10 -12.60 7.25
C VAL A 634 14.94 -13.25 6.49
N GLY A 635 14.33 -12.51 5.57
CA GLY A 635 13.16 -12.96 4.81
C GLY A 635 11.85 -12.90 5.59
N PRO A 636 10.73 -13.31 4.97
CA PRO A 636 9.40 -13.24 5.57
C PRO A 636 9.28 -14.07 6.84
N GLY A 637 8.67 -13.51 7.88
CA GLY A 637 8.43 -14.20 9.17
C GLY A 637 9.68 -14.43 10.04
N GLY A 638 10.87 -14.07 9.54
CA GLY A 638 12.11 -14.19 10.29
C GLY A 638 12.30 -13.06 11.30
N VAL A 639 13.02 -13.35 12.38
CA VAL A 639 13.50 -12.36 13.36
C VAL A 639 15.03 -12.37 13.33
N GLU A 640 15.65 -11.21 13.20
CA GLU A 640 17.11 -11.11 13.37
C GLU A 640 17.45 -11.17 14.86
N GLU A 641 17.87 -12.36 15.30
CA GLU A 641 18.21 -12.60 16.69
C GLU A 641 19.27 -11.66 17.25
N SER A 642 20.23 -11.19 16.44
CA SER A 642 21.32 -10.33 16.93
C SER A 642 20.85 -8.96 17.44
N GLY A 643 19.67 -8.49 17.02
CA GLY A 643 19.19 -7.14 17.31
C GLY A 643 19.98 -6.04 16.58
N ALA A 644 20.95 -6.39 15.73
CA ALA A 644 21.88 -5.43 15.14
C ALA A 644 21.18 -4.40 14.25
N THR A 645 20.19 -4.81 13.47
CA THR A 645 19.43 -3.90 12.59
C THR A 645 18.57 -2.95 13.40
N LEU A 646 17.94 -3.42 14.48
CA LEU A 646 17.19 -2.54 15.38
C LEU A 646 18.11 -1.55 16.10
N ALA A 647 19.28 -1.99 16.57
CA ALA A 647 20.27 -1.09 17.19
C ALA A 647 20.74 0.00 16.21
N ARG A 648 21.03 -0.36 14.95
CA ARG A 648 21.35 0.62 13.89
C ARG A 648 20.20 1.59 13.63
N CYS A 649 18.97 1.09 13.58
CA CYS A 649 17.76 1.89 13.38
C CYS A 649 17.61 2.94 14.50
N LEU A 650 17.75 2.52 15.76
CA LEU A 650 17.72 3.42 16.93
C LEU A 650 18.82 4.49 16.86
N ALA A 651 20.06 4.11 16.54
CA ALA A 651 21.16 5.04 16.40
C ALA A 651 20.95 6.05 15.25
N ASP A 652 20.41 5.61 14.10
CA ASP A 652 20.09 6.51 12.99
C ASP A 652 18.92 7.45 13.32
N ALA A 653 17.87 6.95 13.98
CA ALA A 653 16.74 7.77 14.43
C ALA A 653 17.19 8.87 15.41
N ALA A 654 18.04 8.52 16.39
CA ALA A 654 18.60 9.47 17.34
C ALA A 654 19.47 10.53 16.64
N ARG A 655 20.39 10.09 15.76
CA ARG A 655 21.23 10.99 14.96
C ARG A 655 20.39 11.97 14.13
N ARG A 656 19.36 11.49 13.44
CA ARG A 656 18.44 12.32 12.64
C ARG A 656 17.61 13.28 13.49
N SER A 657 17.41 12.95 14.75
CA SER A 657 16.71 13.78 15.73
C SER A 657 17.65 14.79 16.42
N GLY A 658 18.96 14.74 16.16
CA GLY A 658 19.95 15.60 16.80
C GLY A 658 20.20 15.26 18.29
N ILE A 659 19.92 14.02 18.69
CA ILE A 659 20.09 13.52 20.06
C ILE A 659 20.92 12.22 20.05
N THR A 660 21.30 11.75 21.23
CA THR A 660 21.86 10.41 21.43
C THR A 660 20.79 9.44 21.94
N PRO A 661 20.92 8.13 21.70
CA PRO A 661 19.97 7.15 22.23
C PRO A 661 19.84 7.18 23.77
N ASP A 662 20.92 7.52 24.49
CA ASP A 662 20.92 7.61 25.96
C ASP A 662 20.20 8.86 26.50
N ASP A 663 19.92 9.86 25.65
CA ASP A 663 19.13 11.06 26.01
C ASP A 663 17.63 10.77 26.11
N LEU A 664 17.18 9.60 25.65
CA LEU A 664 15.76 9.24 25.62
C LEU A 664 15.32 8.78 27.03
N PRO A 665 14.42 9.52 27.72
CA PRO A 665 13.94 9.11 29.04
C PRO A 665 13.00 7.90 28.97
N HIS A 666 12.43 7.65 27.80
CA HIS A 666 11.44 6.62 27.56
C HIS A 666 11.63 5.99 26.18
N LEU A 667 11.65 4.66 26.16
CA LEU A 667 11.50 3.85 24.96
C LEU A 667 10.13 3.16 25.00
N TYR A 668 9.43 3.19 23.87
CA TYR A 668 8.28 2.36 23.58
C TYR A 668 8.74 1.32 22.55
N GLY A 669 9.05 0.12 23.04
CA GLY A 669 9.51 -1.00 22.23
C GLY A 669 8.37 -1.78 21.59
N THR A 670 8.72 -2.78 20.80
CA THR A 670 7.76 -3.75 20.25
C THR A 670 7.11 -4.55 21.38
N SER A 671 7.90 -4.99 22.36
CA SER A 671 7.43 -5.65 23.59
C SER A 671 6.35 -6.71 23.31
N TRP A 672 6.60 -7.59 22.35
CA TRP A 672 5.56 -8.49 21.82
C TRP A 672 5.23 -9.63 22.78
N GLY A 673 6.18 -10.08 23.63
CA GLY A 673 5.99 -11.25 24.48
C GLY A 673 6.38 -12.57 23.80
N HIS A 674 6.86 -12.53 22.56
CA HIS A 674 7.44 -13.69 21.91
C HIS A 674 8.94 -13.77 22.22
N PRO A 675 9.46 -14.92 22.70
CA PRO A 675 10.84 -15.04 23.18
C PRO A 675 11.91 -14.55 22.20
N ALA A 676 11.78 -14.85 20.90
CA ALA A 676 12.79 -14.45 19.92
C ALA A 676 12.78 -12.94 19.66
N THR A 677 11.59 -12.33 19.64
CA THR A 677 11.41 -10.90 19.35
C THR A 677 11.91 -10.07 20.53
N ASP A 678 11.51 -10.44 21.74
CA ASP A 678 11.91 -9.76 22.97
C ASP A 678 13.42 -9.89 23.23
N ALA A 679 14.00 -11.06 22.91
CA ALA A 679 15.45 -11.26 22.99
C ALA A 679 16.22 -10.40 21.97
N ALA A 680 15.75 -10.33 20.72
CA ALA A 680 16.35 -9.47 19.71
C ALA A 680 16.28 -7.98 20.11
N GLU A 681 15.16 -7.55 20.68
CA GLU A 681 14.99 -6.19 21.21
C GLU A 681 15.94 -5.92 22.39
N ALA A 682 16.00 -6.82 23.38
CA ALA A 682 16.90 -6.67 24.51
C ALA A 682 18.39 -6.61 24.09
N ARG A 683 18.79 -7.44 23.10
CA ARG A 683 20.16 -7.41 22.54
C ARG A 683 20.42 -6.10 21.79
N ALA A 684 19.44 -5.56 21.06
CA ALA A 684 19.55 -4.25 20.43
C ALA A 684 19.78 -3.14 21.47
N LEU A 685 19.04 -3.19 22.58
CA LEU A 685 19.18 -2.22 23.67
C LEU A 685 20.50 -2.35 24.43
N ALA A 686 21.12 -3.53 24.45
CA ALA A 686 22.44 -3.72 25.06
C ALA A 686 23.56 -2.91 24.39
N HIS A 687 23.34 -2.38 23.18
CA HIS A 687 24.24 -1.42 22.55
C HIS A 687 24.19 -0.02 23.21
N PHE A 688 23.17 0.26 24.03
CA PHE A 688 22.91 1.55 24.67
C PHE A 688 22.65 1.34 26.18
N PRO A 689 23.71 1.21 27.01
CA PRO A 689 23.57 0.80 28.41
C PRO A 689 22.68 1.72 29.26
N GLY A 690 22.68 3.04 28.99
CA GLY A 690 21.83 3.99 29.70
C GLY A 690 20.35 3.77 29.38
N LEU A 691 20.04 3.60 28.09
CA LEU A 691 18.69 3.28 27.62
C LEU A 691 18.20 1.92 28.13
N LEU A 692 19.05 0.89 28.10
CA LEU A 692 18.72 -0.45 28.60
C LEU A 692 18.37 -0.41 30.09
N ASP A 693 19.18 0.24 30.90
CA ASP A 693 18.98 0.35 32.34
C ASP A 693 17.66 1.07 32.70
N GLN A 694 17.31 2.12 31.94
CA GLN A 694 16.00 2.77 32.05
C GLN A 694 14.84 1.85 31.64
N HIS A 695 15.00 1.10 30.55
CA HIS A 695 14.00 0.17 30.05
C HIS A 695 13.73 -0.97 31.05
N LEU A 696 14.78 -1.60 31.58
CA LEU A 696 14.66 -2.67 32.58
C LEU A 696 13.97 -2.20 33.86
N ARG A 697 14.31 -1.01 34.38
CA ARG A 697 13.64 -0.41 35.55
C ARG A 697 12.15 -0.23 35.33
N ARG A 698 11.75 0.24 34.13
CA ARG A 698 10.34 0.49 33.79
C ARG A 698 9.52 -0.81 33.76
N HIS A 699 10.06 -1.86 33.15
CA HIS A 699 9.42 -3.17 33.08
C HIS A 699 9.58 -4.00 34.36
N ARG A 700 10.20 -3.43 35.42
CA ARG A 700 10.51 -4.12 36.69
C ARG A 700 11.29 -5.43 36.50
N ILE A 701 12.12 -5.49 35.46
CA ILE A 701 12.99 -6.63 35.17
C ILE A 701 14.23 -6.48 36.05
N HIS A 702 14.40 -7.33 37.07
CA HIS A 702 15.59 -7.23 37.91
C HIS A 702 16.85 -7.69 37.15
N PRO A 703 17.98 -6.99 37.30
CA PRO A 703 19.26 -7.46 36.78
C PRO A 703 19.60 -8.82 37.41
N GLY A 704 19.47 -9.90 36.65
CA GLY A 704 19.71 -11.28 37.12
C GLY A 704 18.46 -12.17 37.25
N SER A 705 17.24 -11.65 37.08
CA SER A 705 16.03 -12.48 36.96
C SER A 705 15.34 -12.20 35.63
N GLY A 706 15.39 -13.18 34.72
CA GLY A 706 14.88 -13.09 33.36
C GLY A 706 15.94 -13.48 32.32
N ARG A 707 15.52 -14.04 31.18
CA ARG A 707 16.43 -14.50 30.12
C ARG A 707 17.37 -13.40 29.59
N VAL A 708 16.97 -12.14 29.71
CA VAL A 708 17.81 -10.97 29.36
C VAL A 708 19.15 -10.99 30.10
N ALA A 709 19.19 -11.41 31.37
CA ALA A 709 20.43 -11.48 32.14
C ALA A 709 21.32 -12.69 31.78
N HIS A 710 20.74 -13.77 31.24
CA HIS A 710 21.50 -14.95 30.82
C HIS A 710 22.26 -14.72 29.51
N ASP A 711 21.80 -13.78 28.69
CA ASP A 711 22.30 -13.60 27.32
C ASP A 711 23.11 -12.31 27.11
N THR A 712 23.02 -11.34 28.03
CA THR A 712 23.87 -10.13 28.04
C THR A 712 25.25 -10.34 28.68
N GLY A 713 25.60 -11.58 29.07
CA GLY A 713 26.81 -11.91 29.81
C GLY A 713 28.06 -12.10 28.94
N ARG A 714 28.77 -11.01 28.61
CA ARG A 714 30.10 -10.91 27.93
C ARG A 714 30.24 -11.69 26.60
N PRO A 715 30.86 -11.11 25.55
CA PRO A 715 31.12 -11.84 24.32
C PRO A 715 32.05 -13.03 24.62
N ARG A 716 31.51 -14.26 24.63
CA ARG A 716 32.35 -15.46 24.55
C ARG A 716 32.98 -15.46 23.17
N SER A 717 34.31 -15.40 23.11
CA SER A 717 35.08 -15.53 21.88
C SER A 717 34.75 -16.86 21.20
N LEU A 718 33.85 -16.85 20.22
CA LEU A 718 33.63 -17.96 19.29
C LEU A 718 34.70 -17.93 18.19
N LEU A 719 35.96 -17.99 18.61
CA LEU A 719 37.08 -18.43 17.80
C LEU A 719 37.80 -19.52 18.60
N ARG A 720 37.30 -20.75 18.48
CA ARG A 720 38.14 -21.94 18.62
C ARG A 720 38.20 -22.62 17.25
N PRO A 721 39.40 -22.92 16.74
CA PRO A 721 39.56 -23.53 15.43
C PRO A 721 39.08 -24.98 15.50
N GLY A 722 38.14 -25.34 14.62
CA GLY A 722 37.82 -26.74 14.33
C GLY A 722 39.01 -27.46 13.66
N PRO A 723 39.02 -28.81 13.65
CA PRO A 723 40.17 -29.58 13.24
C PRO A 723 40.49 -29.35 11.76
N ARG A 724 41.79 -29.23 11.46
CA ARG A 724 42.35 -29.00 10.13
C ARG A 724 41.80 -30.02 9.11
N ALA A 725 41.06 -29.52 8.11
CA ALA A 725 40.86 -30.23 6.86
C ALA A 725 42.07 -29.98 5.94
N THR A 726 42.69 -31.05 5.46
CA THR A 726 43.75 -31.07 4.45
C THR A 726 43.22 -30.54 3.11
N PRO A 727 44.05 -29.85 2.29
CA PRO A 727 43.59 -29.20 1.08
C PRO A 727 43.64 -30.15 -0.13
N PRO A 728 42.66 -30.14 -1.05
CA PRO A 728 42.86 -30.65 -2.39
C PRO A 728 43.29 -29.52 -3.35
N HIS A 729 44.19 -29.89 -4.25
CA HIS A 729 44.76 -29.08 -5.31
C HIS A 729 43.75 -28.68 -6.40
N ARG A 730 43.92 -27.43 -6.91
CA ARG A 730 43.77 -26.86 -8.27
C ARG A 730 42.82 -27.52 -9.31
N ASP A 731 41.75 -26.77 -9.64
CA ASP A 731 41.08 -26.43 -10.93
C ASP A 731 40.88 -27.46 -12.09
N PRO A 732 39.93 -27.24 -13.05
CA PRO A 732 38.59 -26.57 -13.00
C PRO A 732 37.46 -27.30 -13.80
N ALA A 733 36.24 -26.74 -13.80
CA ALA A 733 35.08 -26.90 -14.73
C ALA A 733 33.83 -27.73 -14.26
N PRO A 734 32.64 -27.59 -14.89
CA PRO A 734 31.46 -26.91 -14.33
C PRO A 734 30.32 -27.87 -13.97
N ALA A 735 29.50 -27.56 -12.94
CA ALA A 735 28.41 -28.43 -12.53
C ALA A 735 27.05 -27.73 -12.41
N HIS A 736 26.12 -28.34 -13.14
CA HIS A 736 24.69 -28.17 -13.17
C HIS A 736 24.00 -28.20 -11.79
N GLY A 737 22.86 -27.51 -11.72
CA GLY A 737 22.00 -27.43 -10.54
C GLY A 737 21.44 -28.78 -10.07
N THR A 738 21.12 -28.85 -8.79
CA THR A 738 20.37 -29.97 -8.21
C THR A 738 19.31 -29.43 -7.26
N LEU A 739 18.05 -29.75 -7.59
CA LEU A 739 16.85 -29.56 -6.79
C LEU A 739 16.84 -30.48 -5.56
N LEU A 740 16.38 -29.95 -4.42
CA LEU A 740 15.96 -30.73 -3.26
C LEU A 740 14.54 -31.26 -3.48
N ARG A 741 14.40 -32.59 -3.64
CA ARG A 741 13.12 -33.31 -3.57
C ARG A 741 12.84 -33.72 -2.13
N LEU A 742 11.69 -33.34 -1.58
CA LEU A 742 11.12 -33.94 -0.37
C LEU A 742 10.38 -35.24 -0.75
N ARG A 743 10.69 -36.34 -0.04
CA ARG A 743 10.06 -37.66 -0.23
C ARG A 743 8.79 -37.78 0.64
N ALA A 744 7.68 -38.15 0.01
CA ALA A 744 6.52 -38.73 0.69
C ALA A 744 6.62 -40.27 0.68
N GLY A 745 6.33 -40.92 1.82
CA GLY A 745 6.20 -42.38 1.94
C GLY A 745 4.73 -42.82 1.88
N PRO A 746 4.42 -44.05 1.42
CA PRO A 746 3.07 -44.44 1.02
C PRO A 746 2.31 -45.23 2.09
N THR A 747 0.98 -45.12 2.10
CA THR A 747 0.08 -46.16 2.63
C THR A 747 -1.05 -46.44 1.64
N HIS A 748 -1.23 -47.73 1.33
CA HIS A 748 -2.26 -48.29 0.46
C HIS A 748 -3.48 -48.75 1.26
N GLY A 749 -4.66 -48.77 0.62
CA GLY A 749 -5.74 -49.70 0.95
C GLY A 749 -7.16 -49.23 0.65
N ARG A 750 -7.65 -49.47 -0.58
CA ARG A 750 -9.09 -49.62 -0.91
C ARG A 750 -9.46 -51.12 -0.80
N PRO A 751 -10.72 -51.52 -0.53
CA PRO A 751 -11.82 -51.61 -1.53
C PRO A 751 -13.20 -51.22 -0.92
N GLY A 752 -14.34 -51.08 -1.59
CA GLY A 752 -14.82 -51.49 -2.91
C GLY A 752 -16.31 -51.08 -3.08
N HIS A 753 -16.90 -51.56 -4.18
CA HIS A 753 -18.11 -51.11 -4.90
C HIS A 753 -19.52 -51.17 -4.26
N ARG A 754 -20.39 -50.30 -4.83
CA ARG A 754 -21.83 -50.43 -5.18
C ARG A 754 -22.87 -50.59 -4.06
N HIS A 755 -23.79 -49.63 -3.96
CA HIS A 755 -25.24 -49.78 -4.26
C HIS A 755 -26.02 -48.49 -3.99
N GLN A 756 -26.75 -47.99 -5.00
CA GLN A 756 -28.05 -47.30 -4.84
C GLN A 756 -29.15 -48.39 -4.93
N PRO A 757 -30.39 -48.23 -4.38
CA PRO A 757 -31.33 -47.13 -4.77
C PRO A 757 -32.39 -46.68 -3.73
N GLY A 758 -33.08 -45.55 -4.06
CA GLY A 758 -34.42 -45.16 -3.57
C GLY A 758 -34.46 -44.70 -2.11
N TRP A 759 -35.20 -43.67 -1.69
CA TRP A 759 -36.65 -43.56 -1.79
C TRP A 759 -37.07 -42.09 -1.66
N ASP A 760 -37.99 -41.67 -2.53
CA ASP A 760 -38.90 -40.53 -2.35
C ASP A 760 -40.05 -40.95 -1.42
N LEU A 761 -40.50 -40.06 -0.53
CA LEU A 761 -41.92 -39.73 -0.32
C LEU A 761 -42.15 -38.88 0.95
N ARG A 762 -42.59 -37.64 0.70
CA ARG A 762 -43.71 -36.91 1.33
C ARG A 762 -44.19 -37.37 2.72
N GLY A 763 -44.11 -36.44 3.68
CA GLY A 763 -44.89 -36.48 4.92
C GLY A 763 -45.15 -35.07 5.47
N ARG A 764 -46.31 -34.51 5.13
CA ARG A 764 -46.84 -33.27 5.73
C ARG A 764 -47.20 -33.52 7.19
N CYS A 765 -47.01 -32.52 8.05
CA CYS A 765 -47.92 -32.30 9.18
C CYS A 765 -48.28 -30.82 9.26
N ARG A 766 -49.59 -30.56 9.17
CA ARG A 766 -50.26 -29.26 9.37
C ARG A 766 -50.50 -29.07 10.86
N THR A 767 -50.38 -27.84 11.35
CA THR A 767 -51.41 -27.20 12.19
C THR A 767 -51.27 -25.66 12.12
N SER A 768 -52.40 -25.02 11.85
CA SER A 768 -52.76 -23.62 12.12
C SER A 768 -54.02 -23.72 12.99
N PRO A 769 -54.44 -22.74 13.84
CA PRO A 769 -54.91 -21.44 13.31
C PRO A 769 -54.95 -20.22 14.28
N LEU A 770 -55.20 -19.02 13.69
CA LEU A 770 -55.93 -17.83 14.22
C LEU A 770 -55.38 -17.11 15.49
N GLY A 771 -55.35 -15.77 15.61
CA GLY A 771 -55.87 -14.69 14.78
C GLY A 771 -55.57 -13.30 15.38
N THR A 772 -55.73 -12.26 14.56
CA THR A 772 -55.94 -10.86 14.96
C THR A 772 -57.45 -10.59 15.10
N PRO A 773 -57.92 -9.56 15.85
CA PRO A 773 -58.24 -8.28 15.18
C PRO A 773 -58.22 -6.96 16.03
N ARG A 774 -57.85 -5.84 15.35
CA ARG A 774 -58.49 -4.47 15.31
C ARG A 774 -58.51 -3.59 16.58
N ARG A 775 -58.42 -2.23 16.58
CA ARG A 775 -58.84 -1.10 15.69
C ARG A 775 -58.11 0.21 16.18
N ALA A 776 -57.49 1.07 15.35
CA ALA A 776 -58.00 2.23 14.55
C ALA A 776 -58.09 3.60 15.32
N PRO A 777 -58.30 4.77 14.68
CA PRO A 777 -57.48 5.49 13.66
C PRO A 777 -57.33 7.01 13.97
N ALA A 778 -56.59 7.78 13.16
CA ALA A 778 -56.62 9.26 13.19
C ALA A 778 -56.36 9.90 11.80
N PRO A 779 -56.84 11.13 11.53
CA PRO A 779 -57.43 11.51 10.24
C PRO A 779 -56.66 12.59 9.44
N ALA A 780 -57.19 12.92 8.25
CA ALA A 780 -56.87 14.08 7.41
C ALA A 780 -58.21 14.58 6.75
N PRO A 781 -58.31 15.70 6.00
CA PRO A 781 -57.53 16.96 5.92
C PRO A 781 -58.42 18.23 6.01
N SER A 782 -57.85 19.46 5.89
CA SER A 782 -58.60 20.66 5.47
C SER A 782 -57.73 21.69 4.73
N GLU A 783 -58.29 22.26 3.67
CA GLU A 783 -57.73 23.23 2.73
C GLU A 783 -57.75 24.69 3.25
N SER A 784 -56.85 25.56 2.74
CA SER A 784 -57.25 26.83 2.07
C SER A 784 -56.06 27.65 1.48
N ARG A 785 -56.11 27.82 0.14
CA ARG A 785 -55.90 29.03 -0.72
C ARG A 785 -54.57 29.85 -0.76
N THR A 786 -53.75 29.54 -1.78
CA THR A 786 -53.14 30.32 -2.94
C THR A 786 -53.35 31.85 -3.14
N PRO A 787 -52.73 32.57 -4.17
CA PRO A 787 -51.57 32.30 -5.10
C PRO A 787 -50.64 33.50 -5.50
N SER A 788 -49.53 33.23 -6.21
CA SER A 788 -49.02 33.86 -7.49
C SER A 788 -47.49 33.63 -7.61
N GLU A 789 -46.82 33.45 -8.76
CA GLU A 789 -47.20 33.37 -10.18
C GLU A 789 -46.15 32.56 -10.98
N LYS A 790 -46.58 32.03 -12.14
CA LYS A 790 -45.88 31.19 -13.11
C LYS A 790 -44.76 31.90 -13.90
N GLY A 791 -43.84 31.11 -14.44
CA GLY A 791 -43.12 31.44 -15.67
C GLY A 791 -42.23 30.30 -16.18
N ALA A 792 -42.74 29.47 -17.08
CA ALA A 792 -42.00 28.46 -17.86
C ALA A 792 -42.15 28.79 -19.34
N VAL A 793 -41.08 28.65 -20.14
CA VAL A 793 -41.15 28.29 -21.58
C VAL A 793 -39.83 27.63 -22.02
N SER A 794 -39.92 26.39 -22.49
CA SER A 794 -39.05 25.75 -23.51
C SER A 794 -39.79 25.78 -24.86
N PRO A 795 -39.18 25.43 -26.01
CA PRO A 795 -38.80 24.04 -26.30
C PRO A 795 -37.29 23.81 -26.42
#